data_AF-A0A2G8LRT3-F1
#
_entry.id   AF-A0A2G8LRT3-F1
#
_cell.length_a   1.000
_cell.length_b   1.000
_cell.length_c   1.000
_cell.angle_alpha   90.00
_cell.angle_beta   90.00
_cell.angle_gamma   90.00
#
_symmetry.space_group_name_H-M   'P 1'
#
loop_
_entity.id
_entity.type
_entity.pdbx_description
1 polymer ?
#
loop_
_entity_poly.entity_id
_entity_poly.type
_entity_poly.pdbx_seq_one_letter_code
_entity_poly.pdbx_strand_id
1 'polypeptide(L)'
;MFAKLKKKIAEEEGVDEGELTAKVTPGGAQRKSSRENARRAGETSPASLSPWGSTSSLASSVSATPTSAKKDSVDSSRKDGFGNKDEQIKKLEEKLDEYSLLLKEAVKAKEKMENSVISHEEATNKKIQDINEQYQLRRSKMAEKLASAVKKKEDEMTEKLQEVEKENSSLQERLQRLERTRFKKEEEQEDFQGFQVQELAKVKHMLLNSQESLQKCRADLEQSRERLEEKSNLSEELSRTVQTLKDEKAEVSNSRDQLQKSKDAMQETLTRMEKEALIMEERCQTLTKEKQERESQILSLEKKAATTQEELDAHKYSEQSSKSQVKKDFDEKDRTITRLQDKLSVLEQRLQDTSLSEDGKVTAVKAERDLLEKKLEEVRNQLSELKIQSSEQISSLEKQISHLNAKILEDQDDQKETKKDLEASTVRYQKEMEKMEARIKELEEEKGIHIEKLKKQSTDLVLQKSASETEMSNAQRSFDQSKKLIMEQKQQLQEKVAGFEAKIIQLETARDFDKSASEHKIGRLQSVNEEYLEKEIEHERQVTQLEEEKEKLQRQAGQLAKEKLETEGQLRDVKEEVKALQQKLAESESIAERLSEEKKKIEQDLSDKESKHKSQSQDYTSMVSKLTDKQIEIDDLQKQHAADLAEIQRTLSEKDGALGILRESPIILCKEHEEKIKQLEKGLEDQHSELESHQQGSEQIHQHSAKLVLTGVKGRDGMLSCTHLFHNHVAIPTADRFHGRSGTRIDGENKTIKMQQQRLSDLKKTLSRELKVQANIGNIGNDSSEETSRANDVHESIAPPPVSMEMPPASLSTISLNNYHENNAMDYREINFRYLRHVVFKFMSGTDIECIQLLKAVSVVLEFTQQEQKIIRETLEWKNSWFGARPRRRNWDIKLPSKNPHIR
;
A
#
# COMPACT_ATOMS: atom_id res chain seq x y z
N MET A 1 -25.86 33.83 7.78
CA MET A 1 -27.07 34.33 8.49
C MET A 1 -26.77 35.27 9.66
N PHE A 2 -25.65 35.14 10.39
CA PHE A 2 -25.31 36.00 11.56
C PHE A 2 -25.40 37.52 11.36
N ALA A 3 -25.20 38.05 10.14
CA ALA A 3 -25.39 39.48 9.86
C ALA A 3 -26.81 40.01 10.17
N LYS A 4 -27.85 39.16 10.08
CA LYS A 4 -29.23 39.53 10.45
C LYS A 4 -29.51 39.50 11.96
N LEU A 5 -28.64 38.88 12.77
CA LEU A 5 -28.74 38.93 14.23
C LEU A 5 -28.13 40.22 14.79
N LYS A 6 -26.93 40.61 14.32
CA LYS A 6 -26.26 41.84 14.78
C LYS A 6 -27.07 43.11 14.53
N LYS A 7 -27.85 43.16 13.45
CA LYS A 7 -28.73 44.32 13.20
C LYS A 7 -29.87 44.43 14.22
N LYS A 8 -30.48 43.30 14.63
CA LYS A 8 -31.66 43.34 15.50
C LYS A 8 -31.36 43.73 16.95
N ILE A 9 -30.15 43.45 17.45
CA ILE A 9 -29.71 43.89 18.79
C ILE A 9 -29.43 45.40 18.82
N ALA A 10 -29.13 46.02 17.67
CA ALA A 10 -28.84 47.45 17.57
C ALA A 10 -30.09 48.33 17.32
N GLU A 11 -31.30 47.75 17.35
CA GLU A 11 -32.57 48.46 17.08
C GLU A 11 -33.54 48.40 18.29
N GLU A 12 -33.16 47.81 19.43
CA GLU A 12 -34.09 47.50 20.56
C GLU A 12 -33.68 48.11 21.93
N GLU A 13 -32.44 48.58 22.10
CA GLU A 13 -32.00 49.39 23.27
C GLU A 13 -31.43 50.72 22.78
N GLY A 14 -32.09 51.83 23.12
CA GLY A 14 -31.71 53.17 22.66
C GLY A 14 -31.54 54.19 23.78
N VAL A 15 -30.48 55.01 23.65
CA VAL A 15 -30.24 56.28 24.37
C VAL A 15 -29.86 56.09 25.86
N ASP A 16 -28.86 56.77 26.43
CA ASP A 16 -28.19 58.01 26.01
C ASP A 16 -26.64 57.98 26.10
N GLU A 17 -25.98 59.00 25.54
CA GLU A 17 -24.58 59.33 25.82
C GLU A 17 -24.47 60.13 27.14
N GLY A 18 -23.37 60.00 27.89
CA GLY A 18 -23.25 60.67 29.20
C GLY A 18 -21.87 60.63 29.87
N GLU A 19 -21.05 61.63 29.53
CA GLU A 19 -19.98 62.25 30.34
C GLU A 19 -18.95 61.42 31.16
N LEU A 20 -17.69 61.51 30.68
CA LEU A 20 -16.53 62.06 31.42
C LEU A 20 -15.98 61.40 32.72
N THR A 21 -14.75 60.88 32.55
CA THR A 21 -13.54 61.17 33.36
C THR A 21 -13.16 60.38 34.63
N ALA A 22 -11.86 60.50 34.92
CA ALA A 22 -11.14 60.35 36.19
C ALA A 22 -10.58 58.96 36.59
N LYS A 23 -9.26 58.97 36.83
CA LYS A 23 -8.46 57.95 37.50
C LYS A 23 -8.79 57.93 39.01
N VAL A 24 -8.50 56.82 39.69
CA VAL A 24 -7.47 56.73 40.77
C VAL A 24 -7.30 55.26 41.22
N THR A 25 -6.19 54.95 41.89
CA THR A 25 -5.77 53.58 42.29
C THR A 25 -5.90 53.39 43.83
N PRO A 26 -5.24 52.46 44.58
CA PRO A 26 -6.01 51.46 45.34
C PRO A 26 -5.88 51.49 46.89
N GLY A 27 -6.78 50.74 47.56
CA GLY A 27 -6.49 50.03 48.83
C GLY A 27 -7.16 50.57 50.11
N GLY A 28 -7.19 49.74 51.17
CA GLY A 28 -7.35 50.20 52.56
C GLY A 28 -8.58 49.73 53.38
N ALA A 29 -8.43 48.62 54.09
CA ALA A 29 -8.93 48.26 55.45
C ALA A 29 -10.21 48.86 56.11
N GLN A 30 -10.98 47.95 56.75
CA GLN A 30 -11.63 48.06 58.08
C GLN A 30 -12.78 49.06 58.42
N ARG A 31 -14.02 48.51 58.35
CA ARG A 31 -15.06 48.45 59.44
C ARG A 31 -15.60 49.73 60.16
N LYS A 32 -16.94 49.88 60.06
CA LYS A 32 -17.91 50.64 60.93
C LYS A 32 -17.96 52.17 60.69
N SER A 33 -19.09 52.89 60.82
CA SER A 33 -20.45 52.58 61.37
C SER A 33 -21.59 53.47 60.83
N SER A 34 -22.85 52.99 60.90
CA SER A 34 -24.12 53.77 61.02
C SER A 34 -25.14 52.83 61.74
N ARG A 35 -25.92 53.18 62.79
CA ARG A 35 -27.07 54.13 62.98
C ARG A 35 -28.28 53.84 62.05
N GLU A 36 -29.54 53.75 62.51
CA GLU A 36 -30.13 53.76 63.88
C GLU A 36 -31.65 53.34 63.89
N ASN A 37 -32.17 52.74 65.00
CA ASN A 37 -33.57 52.49 65.51
C ASN A 37 -34.78 52.20 64.55
N ALA A 38 -35.83 51.38 64.79
CA ALA A 38 -36.43 50.57 65.90
C ALA A 38 -37.60 51.17 66.74
N ARG A 39 -38.87 50.65 66.57
CA ARG A 39 -39.98 50.51 67.59
C ARG A 39 -41.39 50.03 67.05
N ARG A 40 -41.98 49.00 67.71
CA ARG A 40 -43.45 48.67 67.98
C ARG A 40 -44.52 48.62 66.84
N ALA A 41 -45.70 47.92 66.91
CA ALA A 41 -46.38 47.00 67.88
C ALA A 41 -47.57 46.18 67.23
N GLY A 42 -48.16 45.20 67.96
CA GLY A 42 -49.40 44.39 67.65
C GLY A 42 -49.12 42.90 67.35
N GLU A 43 -49.59 41.85 68.06
CA GLU A 43 -50.96 41.29 68.32
C GLU A 43 -51.59 40.59 67.08
N THR A 44 -52.12 39.35 67.09
CA THR A 44 -52.76 38.47 68.14
C THR A 44 -52.45 36.93 68.03
N SER A 45 -53.07 36.12 68.93
CA SER A 45 -53.02 34.65 69.21
C SER A 45 -53.65 33.69 68.14
N PRO A 46 -53.71 32.31 68.23
CA PRO A 46 -53.63 31.43 69.43
C PRO A 46 -53.04 29.96 69.36
N ALA A 47 -52.85 29.37 70.57
CA ALA A 47 -52.93 27.95 71.03
C ALA A 47 -52.22 26.77 70.31
N SER A 48 -51.38 25.89 70.93
CA SER A 48 -51.53 24.90 72.05
C SER A 48 -51.99 23.48 71.59
N LEU A 49 -51.51 22.31 72.06
CA LEU A 49 -50.64 21.93 73.22
C LEU A 49 -49.92 20.56 72.99
N SER A 50 -49.10 20.10 73.96
CA SER A 50 -48.07 19.02 73.83
C SER A 50 -48.39 17.66 74.49
N PRO A 51 -47.56 16.61 74.23
CA PRO A 51 -47.32 15.53 75.21
C PRO A 51 -45.82 15.15 75.46
N TRP A 52 -45.51 14.70 76.68
CA TRP A 52 -44.30 13.93 77.12
C TRP A 52 -44.79 12.56 77.68
N GLY A 53 -44.03 11.48 77.92
CA GLY A 53 -42.58 11.23 78.07
C GLY A 53 -42.14 11.23 79.56
N SER A 54 -41.36 10.30 80.13
CA SER A 54 -40.98 8.90 79.81
C SER A 54 -40.27 8.25 81.05
N THR A 55 -40.30 6.92 81.17
CA THR A 55 -39.27 6.03 81.77
C THR A 55 -38.60 6.31 83.14
N SER A 56 -38.94 5.45 84.13
CA SER A 56 -38.03 4.57 84.92
C SER A 56 -36.91 5.07 85.88
N SER A 57 -36.98 4.52 87.11
CA SER A 57 -35.90 3.82 87.85
C SER A 57 -34.88 4.51 88.78
N LEU A 58 -34.84 3.93 89.99
CA LEU A 58 -33.71 3.74 90.94
C LEU A 58 -33.24 4.89 91.85
N ALA A 59 -33.01 4.51 93.11
CA ALA A 59 -32.86 5.36 94.29
C ALA A 59 -31.40 5.66 94.67
N SER A 60 -31.20 6.66 95.55
CA SER A 60 -30.53 6.44 96.86
C SER A 60 -30.59 7.61 97.86
N SER A 61 -30.62 7.24 99.15
CA SER A 61 -29.96 7.88 100.33
C SER A 61 -30.39 9.26 100.91
N VAL A 62 -30.94 9.22 102.15
CA VAL A 62 -30.83 10.14 103.34
C VAL A 62 -31.13 11.67 103.20
N SER A 63 -31.49 12.45 104.25
CA SER A 63 -31.66 12.25 105.72
C SER A 63 -32.53 13.33 106.40
N ALA A 64 -32.95 13.09 107.66
CA ALA A 64 -33.26 14.04 108.76
C ALA A 64 -34.67 14.71 108.88
N THR A 65 -35.52 14.15 109.78
CA THR A 65 -36.06 14.69 111.09
C THR A 65 -36.40 16.19 111.27
N PRO A 66 -37.26 16.65 112.25
CA PRO A 66 -37.64 16.00 113.55
C PRO A 66 -39.08 16.23 114.16
N THR A 67 -39.36 15.56 115.30
CA THR A 67 -40.26 15.95 116.47
C THR A 67 -41.80 16.12 116.31
N SER A 68 -42.68 15.82 117.31
CA SER A 68 -42.53 15.15 118.64
C SER A 68 -43.85 14.82 119.40
N ALA A 69 -43.75 13.90 120.39
CA ALA A 69 -44.57 13.73 121.63
C ALA A 69 -45.92 12.95 121.49
N LYS A 70 -46.62 12.42 122.54
CA LYS A 70 -46.44 12.04 123.99
C LYS A 70 -47.71 11.21 124.43
N LYS A 71 -47.89 10.53 125.57
CA LYS A 71 -47.17 10.25 126.86
C LYS A 71 -47.53 8.80 127.38
N ASP A 72 -47.60 8.58 128.70
CA ASP A 72 -47.53 7.31 129.47
C ASP A 72 -48.01 7.58 130.95
N SER A 73 -48.23 6.68 131.96
CA SER A 73 -47.73 5.33 132.29
C SER A 73 -48.46 4.65 133.52
N VAL A 74 -48.56 3.29 133.57
CA VAL A 74 -48.28 2.38 134.75
C VAL A 74 -49.28 2.13 135.96
N ASP A 75 -49.75 0.86 136.08
CA ASP A 75 -49.66 -0.20 137.16
C ASP A 75 -50.30 -0.23 138.61
N SER A 76 -50.82 -1.43 138.97
CA SER A 76 -50.95 -2.26 140.23
C SER A 76 -51.53 -1.89 141.65
N SER A 77 -52.52 -2.72 142.06
CA SER A 77 -52.61 -3.58 143.30
C SER A 77 -53.25 -3.16 144.68
N ARG A 78 -54.25 -3.98 145.12
CA ARG A 78 -54.69 -4.36 146.53
C ARG A 78 -55.51 -3.30 147.33
N LYS A 79 -56.26 -3.52 148.43
CA LYS A 79 -56.77 -4.64 149.33
C LYS A 79 -58.01 -4.08 150.15
N ASP A 80 -58.77 -4.66 151.11
CA ASP A 80 -58.91 -5.94 151.88
C ASP A 80 -60.29 -6.02 152.63
N GLY A 81 -60.68 -7.15 153.27
CA GLY A 81 -61.41 -7.15 154.59
C GLY A 81 -62.80 -7.84 154.81
N PHE A 82 -62.86 -8.77 155.80
CA PHE A 82 -64.01 -9.29 156.61
C PHE A 82 -65.21 -10.07 155.96
N GLY A 83 -65.89 -10.93 156.74
CA GLY A 83 -67.10 -11.70 156.35
C GLY A 83 -67.70 -12.62 157.43
N ASN A 84 -68.86 -13.24 157.14
CA ASN A 84 -69.45 -14.46 157.79
C ASN A 84 -70.85 -14.80 157.21
N LYS A 85 -71.17 -16.12 157.05
CA LYS A 85 -72.48 -16.79 156.78
C LYS A 85 -72.65 -17.42 155.38
N ASP A 86 -72.16 -18.65 155.27
CA ASP A 86 -71.81 -19.31 154.00
C ASP A 86 -72.89 -20.23 153.38
N GLU A 87 -74.13 -20.24 153.88
CA GLU A 87 -75.18 -21.15 153.37
C GLU A 87 -76.06 -20.57 152.25
N GLN A 88 -76.14 -19.25 152.11
CA GLN A 88 -77.05 -18.62 151.13
C GLN A 88 -76.44 -18.48 149.73
N ILE A 89 -75.10 -18.47 149.65
CA ILE A 89 -74.31 -18.37 148.41
C ILE A 89 -74.52 -19.62 147.53
N LYS A 90 -74.45 -20.81 148.14
CA LYS A 90 -74.47 -22.11 147.44
C LYS A 90 -75.69 -22.37 146.55
N LYS A 91 -76.86 -21.81 146.91
CA LYS A 91 -78.10 -21.91 146.10
C LYS A 91 -78.21 -20.88 144.97
N LEU A 92 -77.37 -19.84 144.99
CA LEU A 92 -77.25 -18.89 143.89
C LEU A 92 -76.19 -19.37 142.89
N GLU A 93 -75.11 -20.01 143.38
CA GLU A 93 -74.11 -20.70 142.55
C GLU A 93 -74.74 -21.79 141.68
N GLU A 94 -75.53 -22.70 142.26
CA GLU A 94 -76.18 -23.81 141.55
C GLU A 94 -77.10 -23.33 140.40
N LYS A 95 -77.85 -22.23 140.59
CA LYS A 95 -78.65 -21.60 139.53
C LYS A 95 -77.83 -20.82 138.51
N LEU A 96 -76.71 -20.22 138.94
CA LEU A 96 -75.77 -19.57 138.05
C LEU A 96 -75.14 -20.59 137.10
N ASP A 97 -74.87 -21.81 137.57
CA ASP A 97 -74.37 -22.92 136.75
C ASP A 97 -75.42 -23.45 135.75
N GLU A 98 -76.71 -23.57 136.11
CA GLU A 98 -77.77 -23.89 135.14
C GLU A 98 -77.85 -22.84 134.01
N TYR A 99 -77.88 -21.55 134.35
CA TYR A 99 -77.89 -20.48 133.33
C TYR A 99 -76.57 -20.43 132.53
N SER A 100 -75.43 -20.74 133.17
CA SER A 100 -74.12 -20.86 132.52
C SER A 100 -74.10 -22.01 131.50
N LEU A 101 -74.75 -23.13 131.81
CA LEU A 101 -74.90 -24.26 130.88
C LEU A 101 -75.80 -23.88 129.70
N LEU A 102 -76.99 -23.32 129.96
CA LEU A 102 -77.94 -22.92 128.92
C LEU A 102 -77.34 -21.85 127.98
N LEU A 103 -76.57 -20.91 128.53
CA LEU A 103 -75.84 -19.90 127.76
C LEU A 103 -74.73 -20.54 126.90
N LYS A 104 -73.99 -21.54 127.40
CA LYS A 104 -73.00 -22.30 126.61
C LYS A 104 -73.66 -23.08 125.47
N GLU A 105 -74.86 -23.61 125.65
CA GLU A 105 -75.60 -24.28 124.58
C GLU A 105 -76.12 -23.28 123.53
N ALA A 106 -76.69 -22.15 123.95
CA ALA A 106 -77.10 -21.08 123.06
C ALA A 106 -75.92 -20.50 122.25
N VAL A 107 -74.76 -20.31 122.89
CA VAL A 107 -73.52 -19.90 122.21
C VAL A 107 -73.07 -20.95 121.20
N LYS A 108 -73.00 -22.24 121.56
CA LYS A 108 -72.65 -23.31 120.61
C LYS A 108 -73.64 -23.43 119.43
N ALA A 109 -74.92 -23.16 119.65
CA ALA A 109 -75.92 -23.11 118.58
C ALA A 109 -75.68 -21.90 117.65
N LYS A 110 -75.41 -20.72 118.23
CA LYS A 110 -75.04 -19.50 117.49
C LYS A 110 -73.75 -19.70 116.68
N GLU A 111 -72.69 -20.23 117.29
CA GLU A 111 -71.41 -20.56 116.62
C GLU A 111 -71.62 -21.52 115.44
N LYS A 112 -72.46 -22.56 115.59
CA LYS A 112 -72.78 -23.47 114.47
C LYS A 112 -73.51 -22.75 113.33
N MET A 113 -74.44 -21.86 113.63
CA MET A 113 -75.15 -21.08 112.61
C MET A 113 -74.23 -20.06 111.94
N GLU A 114 -73.39 -19.35 112.70
CA GLU A 114 -72.39 -18.43 112.16
C GLU A 114 -71.36 -19.14 111.29
N ASN A 115 -70.81 -20.28 111.73
CA ASN A 115 -69.92 -21.10 110.91
C ASN A 115 -70.62 -21.63 109.64
N SER A 116 -71.91 -21.96 109.70
CA SER A 116 -72.67 -22.38 108.52
C SER A 116 -72.98 -21.21 107.56
N VAL A 117 -73.16 -19.99 108.07
CA VAL A 117 -73.32 -18.78 107.25
C VAL A 117 -72.00 -18.40 106.62
N ILE A 118 -70.91 -18.34 107.39
CA ILE A 118 -69.55 -18.08 106.90
C ILE A 118 -69.18 -19.08 105.82
N SER A 119 -69.37 -20.39 106.02
CA SER A 119 -69.07 -21.41 105.01
C SER A 119 -69.93 -21.27 103.74
N HIS A 120 -71.17 -20.80 103.87
CA HIS A 120 -72.02 -20.50 102.72
C HIS A 120 -71.58 -19.22 101.97
N GLU A 121 -71.17 -18.17 102.69
CA GLU A 121 -70.62 -16.94 102.13
C GLU A 121 -69.25 -17.16 101.47
N GLU A 122 -68.37 -17.97 102.06
CA GLU A 122 -67.14 -18.43 101.42
C GLU A 122 -67.44 -19.20 100.12
N ALA A 123 -68.45 -20.07 100.12
CA ALA A 123 -68.85 -20.82 98.95
C ALA A 123 -69.50 -19.96 97.84
N THR A 124 -70.22 -18.88 98.18
CA THR A 124 -70.74 -17.93 97.17
C THR A 124 -69.65 -16.98 96.67
N ASN A 125 -68.80 -16.45 97.56
CA ASN A 125 -67.64 -15.63 97.20
C ASN A 125 -66.67 -16.40 96.30
N LYS A 126 -66.40 -17.68 96.58
CA LYS A 126 -65.60 -18.54 95.71
C LYS A 126 -66.22 -18.73 94.34
N LYS A 127 -67.54 -18.94 94.23
CA LYS A 127 -68.23 -19.01 92.93
C LYS A 127 -68.15 -17.69 92.16
N ILE A 128 -68.24 -16.55 92.84
CA ILE A 128 -68.08 -15.22 92.24
C ILE A 128 -66.63 -15.03 91.75
N GLN A 129 -65.64 -15.47 92.53
CA GLN A 129 -64.24 -15.51 92.12
C GLN A 129 -64.03 -16.41 90.89
N ASP A 130 -64.48 -17.67 90.91
CA ASP A 130 -64.37 -18.62 89.79
C ASP A 130 -65.00 -18.06 88.50
N ILE A 131 -66.15 -17.37 88.61
CA ILE A 131 -66.81 -16.71 87.48
C ILE A 131 -66.03 -15.49 86.98
N ASN A 132 -65.49 -14.67 87.88
CA ASN A 132 -64.67 -13.51 87.53
C ASN A 132 -63.35 -13.95 86.88
N GLU A 133 -62.66 -14.95 87.44
CA GLU A 133 -61.45 -15.54 86.85
C GLU A 133 -61.73 -16.14 85.47
N GLN A 134 -62.83 -16.86 85.29
CA GLN A 134 -63.25 -17.32 83.95
C GLN A 134 -63.55 -16.15 83.01
N TYR A 135 -64.17 -15.06 83.48
CA TYR A 135 -64.43 -13.87 82.67
C TYR A 135 -63.14 -13.17 82.27
N GLN A 136 -62.21 -12.93 83.20
CA GLN A 136 -60.90 -12.33 82.89
C GLN A 136 -60.07 -13.24 81.99
N LEU A 137 -60.11 -14.57 82.16
CA LEU A 137 -59.42 -15.52 81.28
C LEU A 137 -60.02 -15.53 79.86
N ARG A 138 -61.35 -15.44 79.72
CA ARG A 138 -62.02 -15.30 78.41
C ARG A 138 -61.70 -13.95 77.76
N ARG A 139 -61.69 -12.86 78.54
CA ARG A 139 -61.33 -11.50 78.09
C ARG A 139 -59.85 -11.42 77.67
N SER A 140 -58.96 -12.01 78.45
CA SER A 140 -57.53 -12.11 78.16
C SER A 140 -57.29 -12.90 76.87
N LYS A 141 -57.89 -14.10 76.72
CA LYS A 141 -57.81 -14.89 75.48
C LYS A 141 -58.45 -14.21 74.27
N MET A 142 -59.43 -13.33 74.46
CA MET A 142 -59.96 -12.49 73.38
C MET A 142 -58.98 -11.37 73.00
N ALA A 143 -58.42 -10.67 73.99
CA ALA A 143 -57.42 -9.63 73.76
C ALA A 143 -56.13 -10.17 73.14
N GLU A 144 -55.66 -11.33 73.58
CA GLU A 144 -54.52 -12.07 73.01
C GLU A 144 -54.78 -12.46 71.55
N LYS A 145 -55.97 -13.00 71.23
CA LYS A 145 -56.36 -13.30 69.84
C LYS A 145 -56.39 -12.04 68.98
N LEU A 146 -56.98 -10.95 69.46
CA LEU A 146 -57.02 -9.67 68.75
C LEU A 146 -55.61 -9.11 68.55
N ALA A 147 -54.75 -9.13 69.58
CA ALA A 147 -53.35 -8.71 69.48
C ALA A 147 -52.56 -9.57 68.49
N SER A 148 -52.77 -10.90 68.47
CA SER A 148 -52.12 -11.79 67.50
C SER A 148 -52.61 -11.55 66.06
N ALA A 149 -53.87 -11.18 65.87
CA ALA A 149 -54.43 -10.85 64.56
C ALA A 149 -53.97 -9.46 64.07
N VAL A 150 -53.90 -8.47 64.96
CA VAL A 150 -53.32 -7.15 64.68
C VAL A 150 -51.85 -7.29 64.33
N LYS A 151 -51.05 -7.96 65.19
CA LYS A 151 -49.63 -8.19 64.92
C LYS A 151 -49.43 -8.93 63.59
N LYS A 152 -50.18 -10.00 63.31
CA LYS A 152 -50.07 -10.69 62.02
C LYS A 152 -50.40 -9.75 60.84
N LYS A 153 -51.31 -8.78 61.00
CA LYS A 153 -51.57 -7.77 59.97
C LYS A 153 -50.49 -6.69 59.87
N GLU A 154 -49.82 -6.36 60.97
CA GLU A 154 -48.64 -5.49 60.97
C GLU A 154 -47.45 -6.20 60.29
N ASP A 155 -47.23 -7.49 60.58
CA ASP A 155 -46.24 -8.35 59.92
C ASP A 155 -46.56 -8.47 58.40
N GLU A 156 -47.80 -8.81 58.01
CA GLU A 156 -48.25 -8.88 56.60
C GLU A 156 -48.18 -7.53 55.86
N MET A 157 -48.29 -6.39 56.55
CA MET A 157 -48.19 -5.06 55.95
C MET A 157 -46.73 -4.60 55.83
N THR A 158 -45.88 -4.92 56.80
CA THR A 158 -44.44 -4.60 56.75
C THR A 158 -43.71 -5.46 55.72
N GLU A 159 -44.09 -6.72 55.54
CA GLU A 159 -43.60 -7.57 54.44
C GLU A 159 -43.91 -6.95 53.06
N LYS A 160 -45.15 -6.48 52.86
CA LYS A 160 -45.56 -5.78 51.61
C LYS A 160 -44.87 -4.44 51.41
N LEU A 161 -44.63 -3.67 52.48
CA LEU A 161 -43.84 -2.45 52.38
C LEU A 161 -42.40 -2.76 51.95
N GLN A 162 -41.77 -3.80 52.52
CA GLN A 162 -40.43 -4.22 52.08
C GLN A 162 -40.41 -4.76 50.65
N GLU A 163 -41.48 -5.43 50.18
CA GLU A 163 -41.60 -5.86 48.78
C GLU A 163 -41.68 -4.65 47.84
N VAL A 164 -42.55 -3.68 48.13
CA VAL A 164 -42.67 -2.42 47.38
C VAL A 164 -41.39 -1.58 47.43
N GLU A 165 -40.67 -1.56 48.55
CA GLU A 165 -39.36 -0.88 48.67
C GLU A 165 -38.28 -1.55 47.81
N LYS A 166 -38.26 -2.88 47.74
CA LYS A 166 -37.36 -3.65 46.85
C LYS A 166 -37.71 -3.41 45.38
N GLU A 167 -39.00 -3.46 45.02
CA GLU A 167 -39.46 -3.14 43.66
C GLU A 167 -39.08 -1.72 43.27
N ASN A 168 -39.40 -0.72 44.10
CA ASN A 168 -39.07 0.69 43.85
C ASN A 168 -37.56 0.90 43.71
N SER A 169 -36.74 0.27 44.56
CA SER A 169 -35.28 0.29 44.44
C SER A 169 -34.82 -0.31 43.11
N SER A 170 -35.37 -1.44 42.68
CA SER A 170 -35.05 -2.08 41.41
C SER A 170 -35.48 -1.25 40.19
N LEU A 171 -36.61 -0.54 40.29
CA LEU A 171 -37.11 0.38 39.28
C LEU A 171 -36.26 1.64 39.21
N GLN A 172 -35.81 2.18 40.35
CA GLN A 172 -34.90 3.32 40.42
C GLN A 172 -33.51 2.98 39.86
N GLU A 173 -32.97 1.80 40.15
CA GLU A 173 -31.77 1.27 39.49
C GLU A 173 -31.97 1.13 37.98
N ARG A 174 -33.11 0.57 37.55
CA ARG A 174 -33.43 0.41 36.12
C ARG A 174 -33.56 1.76 35.42
N LEU A 175 -34.15 2.76 36.08
CA LEU A 175 -34.23 4.14 35.61
C LEU A 175 -32.82 4.71 35.41
N GLN A 176 -31.97 4.68 36.45
CA GLN A 176 -30.59 5.17 36.35
C GLN A 176 -29.76 4.45 35.28
N ARG A 177 -29.96 3.14 35.08
CA ARG A 177 -29.32 2.38 34.00
C ARG A 177 -29.80 2.88 32.63
N LEU A 178 -31.10 3.08 32.45
CA LEU A 178 -31.68 3.61 31.22
C LEU A 178 -31.20 5.04 30.93
N GLU A 179 -31.21 5.93 31.93
CA GLU A 179 -30.70 7.30 31.85
C GLU A 179 -29.21 7.33 31.44
N ARG A 180 -28.36 6.51 32.07
CA ARG A 180 -26.95 6.36 31.68
C ARG A 180 -26.79 5.85 30.24
N THR A 181 -27.62 4.89 29.80
CA THR A 181 -27.58 4.43 28.39
C THR A 181 -28.17 5.42 27.39
N ARG A 182 -29.07 6.32 27.83
CA ARG A 182 -29.58 7.42 27.00
C ARG A 182 -28.49 8.48 26.84
N PHE A 183 -27.91 8.94 27.95
CA PHE A 183 -26.84 9.95 27.93
C PHE A 183 -25.66 9.49 27.06
N LYS A 184 -25.21 8.24 27.21
CA LYS A 184 -24.16 7.67 26.34
C LYS A 184 -24.53 7.64 24.86
N LYS A 185 -25.79 7.37 24.52
CA LYS A 185 -26.25 7.42 23.11
C LYS A 185 -26.36 8.84 22.57
N GLU A 186 -26.68 9.81 23.43
CA GLU A 186 -26.71 11.23 23.09
C GLU A 186 -25.26 11.74 22.88
N GLU A 187 -24.33 11.36 23.75
CA GLU A 187 -22.88 11.57 23.63
C GLU A 187 -22.29 10.92 22.34
N GLU A 188 -22.54 9.63 22.10
CA GLU A 188 -22.18 8.90 20.87
C GLU A 188 -22.78 9.56 19.60
N GLN A 189 -23.98 10.14 19.71
CA GLN A 189 -24.67 10.83 18.60
C GLN A 189 -24.15 12.26 18.38
N GLU A 190 -23.70 12.96 19.43
CA GLU A 190 -23.01 14.25 19.32
C GLU A 190 -21.61 14.07 18.70
N ASP A 191 -20.84 13.07 19.15
CA ASP A 191 -19.57 12.68 18.53
C ASP A 191 -19.75 12.34 17.04
N PHE A 192 -20.75 11.52 16.69
CA PHE A 192 -21.02 11.16 15.30
C PHE A 192 -21.41 12.38 14.44
N GLN A 193 -22.15 13.34 14.98
CA GLN A 193 -22.41 14.61 14.31
C GLN A 193 -21.14 15.47 14.19
N GLY A 194 -20.29 15.49 15.21
CA GLY A 194 -18.97 16.13 15.18
C GLY A 194 -18.09 15.59 14.06
N PHE A 195 -18.00 14.26 13.92
CA PHE A 195 -17.29 13.62 12.81
C PHE A 195 -17.92 13.95 11.44
N GLN A 196 -19.25 13.93 11.31
CA GLN A 196 -19.91 14.33 10.04
C GLN A 196 -19.60 15.79 9.67
N VAL A 197 -19.63 16.72 10.63
CA VAL A 197 -19.29 18.12 10.39
C VAL A 197 -17.80 18.27 10.04
N GLN A 198 -16.91 17.49 10.67
CA GLN A 198 -15.48 17.49 10.38
C GLN A 198 -15.19 16.95 8.96
N GLU A 199 -15.80 15.83 8.56
CA GLU A 199 -15.64 15.28 7.21
C GLU A 199 -16.27 16.19 6.15
N LEU A 200 -17.44 16.78 6.41
CA LEU A 200 -18.04 17.77 5.51
C LEU A 200 -17.14 19.01 5.36
N ALA A 201 -16.47 19.45 6.43
CA ALA A 201 -15.50 20.54 6.37
C ALA A 201 -14.24 20.17 5.58
N LYS A 202 -13.70 18.95 5.77
CA LYS A 202 -12.57 18.40 4.98
C LYS A 202 -12.92 18.32 3.49
N VAL A 203 -14.06 17.72 3.14
CA VAL A 203 -14.56 17.61 1.77
C VAL A 203 -14.80 18.99 1.15
N LYS A 204 -15.38 19.94 1.90
CA LYS A 204 -15.56 21.32 1.45
C LYS A 204 -14.22 22.02 1.19
N HIS A 205 -13.22 21.83 2.04
CA HIS A 205 -11.88 22.39 1.84
C HIS A 205 -11.17 21.76 0.63
N MET A 206 -11.23 20.43 0.47
CA MET A 206 -10.71 19.74 -0.71
C MET A 206 -11.38 20.23 -2.01
N LEU A 207 -12.71 20.40 -1.99
CA LEU A 207 -13.45 20.92 -3.14
C LEU A 207 -13.09 22.37 -3.46
N LEU A 208 -12.90 23.21 -2.44
CA LEU A 208 -12.45 24.60 -2.61
C LEU A 208 -11.02 24.64 -3.21
N ASN A 209 -10.07 23.92 -2.62
CA ASN A 209 -8.69 23.86 -3.12
C ASN A 209 -8.62 23.30 -4.56
N SER A 210 -9.49 22.33 -4.89
CA SER A 210 -9.64 21.79 -6.25
C SER A 210 -10.22 22.83 -7.21
N GLN A 211 -11.24 23.58 -6.79
CA GLN A 211 -11.83 24.67 -7.56
C GLN A 211 -10.83 25.81 -7.79
N GLU A 212 -10.07 26.23 -6.77
CA GLU A 212 -8.99 27.23 -6.89
C GLU A 212 -7.87 26.74 -7.82
N SER A 213 -7.49 25.47 -7.72
CA SER A 213 -6.49 24.86 -8.63
C SER A 213 -6.98 24.80 -10.07
N LEU A 214 -8.27 24.51 -10.29
CA LEU A 214 -8.91 24.54 -11.62
C LEU A 214 -9.05 25.97 -12.16
N GLN A 215 -9.37 26.96 -11.31
CA GLN A 215 -9.40 28.37 -11.69
C GLN A 215 -8.01 28.87 -12.08
N LYS A 216 -6.97 28.52 -11.32
CA LYS A 216 -5.58 28.81 -11.66
C LYS A 216 -5.17 28.15 -12.98
N CYS A 217 -5.44 26.86 -13.15
CA CYS A 217 -5.16 26.14 -14.39
C CYS A 217 -5.86 26.77 -15.61
N ARG A 218 -7.10 27.25 -15.45
CA ARG A 218 -7.81 28.02 -16.50
C ARG A 218 -7.13 29.35 -16.80
N ALA A 219 -6.70 30.11 -15.80
CA ALA A 219 -5.97 31.37 -16.00
C ALA A 219 -4.60 31.15 -16.66
N ASP A 220 -3.87 30.12 -16.25
CA ASP A 220 -2.59 29.72 -16.86
C ASP A 220 -2.78 29.27 -18.32
N LEU A 221 -3.90 28.61 -18.65
CA LEU A 221 -4.28 28.24 -20.02
C LEU A 221 -4.70 29.43 -20.88
N GLU A 222 -5.54 30.34 -20.37
CA GLU A 222 -5.97 31.52 -21.13
C GLU A 222 -4.77 32.45 -21.39
N GLN A 223 -3.89 32.68 -20.41
CA GLN A 223 -2.64 33.40 -20.61
C GLN A 223 -1.70 32.69 -21.61
N SER A 224 -1.73 31.35 -21.67
CA SER A 224 -0.97 30.59 -22.66
C SER A 224 -1.56 30.70 -24.07
N ARG A 225 -2.88 30.89 -24.17
CA ARG A 225 -3.61 31.14 -25.41
C ARG A 225 -3.38 32.56 -25.92
N GLU A 226 -3.49 33.58 -25.05
CA GLU A 226 -3.14 34.97 -25.36
C GLU A 226 -1.72 35.06 -25.95
N ARG A 227 -0.72 34.45 -25.28
CA ARG A 227 0.66 34.35 -25.78
C ARG A 227 0.83 33.54 -27.07
N LEU A 228 -0.12 32.68 -27.43
CA LEU A 228 -0.11 31.96 -28.70
C LEU A 228 -0.69 32.84 -29.81
N GLU A 229 -1.75 33.59 -29.50
CA GLU A 229 -2.42 34.55 -30.38
C GLU A 229 -1.51 35.75 -30.70
N GLU A 230 -0.84 36.33 -29.70
CA GLU A 230 0.26 37.31 -29.85
C GLU A 230 1.33 36.82 -30.84
N LYS A 231 1.77 35.56 -30.70
CA LYS A 231 2.79 34.95 -31.58
C LYS A 231 2.26 34.63 -32.97
N SER A 232 0.97 34.28 -33.09
CA SER A 232 0.32 34.09 -34.38
C SER A 232 0.25 35.41 -35.14
N ASN A 233 -0.22 36.47 -34.48
CA ASN A 233 -0.31 37.83 -35.02
C ASN A 233 1.08 38.36 -35.44
N LEU A 234 2.09 38.20 -34.58
CA LEU A 234 3.48 38.57 -34.90
C LEU A 234 4.06 37.72 -36.05
N SER A 235 3.70 36.44 -36.15
CA SER A 235 4.12 35.58 -37.26
C SER A 235 3.41 35.93 -38.57
N GLU A 236 2.16 36.39 -38.53
CA GLU A 236 1.45 36.91 -39.70
C GLU A 236 2.03 38.26 -40.14
N GLU A 237 2.30 39.17 -39.21
CA GLU A 237 2.96 40.45 -39.50
C GLU A 237 4.37 40.25 -40.08
N LEU A 238 5.16 39.34 -39.50
CA LEU A 238 6.45 38.97 -40.06
C LEU A 238 6.32 38.30 -41.44
N SER A 239 5.27 37.50 -41.68
CA SER A 239 4.98 36.94 -43.01
C SER A 239 4.63 38.03 -44.03
N ARG A 240 3.84 39.04 -43.63
CA ARG A 240 3.49 40.21 -44.46
C ARG A 240 4.73 41.04 -44.80
N THR A 241 5.59 41.35 -43.84
CA THR A 241 6.86 42.08 -44.10
C THR A 241 7.84 41.27 -44.95
N VAL A 242 7.93 39.95 -44.76
CA VAL A 242 8.72 39.06 -45.64
C VAL A 242 8.14 39.01 -47.05
N GLN A 243 6.84 39.22 -47.24
CA GLN A 243 6.23 39.31 -48.56
C GLN A 243 6.54 40.66 -49.22
N THR A 244 6.32 41.79 -48.55
CA THR A 244 6.64 43.11 -49.12
C THR A 244 8.13 43.23 -49.47
N LEU A 245 9.04 42.71 -48.63
CA LEU A 245 10.48 42.68 -48.93
C LEU A 245 10.86 41.78 -50.13
N LYS A 246 10.04 40.77 -50.50
CA LYS A 246 10.24 40.04 -51.76
C LYS A 246 9.78 40.86 -52.95
N ASP A 247 8.65 41.55 -52.81
CA ASP A 247 8.03 42.31 -53.89
C ASP A 247 8.87 43.56 -54.22
N GLU A 248 9.35 44.29 -53.19
CA GLU A 248 10.39 45.32 -53.32
C GLU A 248 11.67 44.79 -53.98
N LYS A 249 12.14 43.60 -53.57
CA LYS A 249 13.32 42.97 -54.18
C LYS A 249 13.09 42.60 -55.66
N ALA A 250 11.89 42.18 -56.03
CA ALA A 250 11.52 41.90 -57.40
C ALA A 250 11.47 43.20 -58.24
N GLU A 251 10.90 44.29 -57.69
CA GLU A 251 10.89 45.61 -58.33
C GLU A 251 12.32 46.16 -58.53
N VAL A 252 13.18 46.09 -57.51
CA VAL A 252 14.60 46.47 -57.62
C VAL A 252 15.34 45.60 -58.64
N SER A 253 15.05 44.29 -58.73
CA SER A 253 15.64 43.43 -59.77
C SER A 253 15.17 43.84 -61.17
N ASN A 254 13.88 44.09 -61.35
CA ASN A 254 13.30 44.53 -62.62
C ASN A 254 13.89 45.89 -63.06
N SER A 255 14.03 46.84 -62.14
CA SER A 255 14.66 48.14 -62.37
C SER A 255 16.13 47.99 -62.76
N ARG A 256 16.89 47.15 -62.05
CA ARG A 256 18.29 46.84 -62.37
C ARG A 256 18.43 46.23 -63.77
N ASP A 257 17.55 45.31 -64.14
CA ASP A 257 17.62 44.61 -65.42
C ASP A 257 17.09 45.49 -66.59
N GLN A 258 16.23 46.49 -66.32
CA GLN A 258 15.91 47.57 -67.27
C GLN A 258 17.10 48.52 -67.46
N LEU A 259 17.75 48.96 -66.38
CA LEU A 259 18.95 49.80 -66.45
C LEU A 259 20.10 49.09 -67.17
N GLN A 260 20.28 47.80 -66.95
CA GLN A 260 21.26 46.98 -67.66
C GLN A 260 20.96 46.94 -69.17
N LYS A 261 19.71 46.67 -69.58
CA LYS A 261 19.30 46.74 -71.01
C LYS A 261 19.52 48.11 -71.63
N SER A 262 19.23 49.19 -70.89
CA SER A 262 19.46 50.57 -71.35
C SER A 262 20.94 50.86 -71.53
N LYS A 263 21.79 50.42 -70.58
CA LYS A 263 23.25 50.52 -70.67
C LYS A 263 23.79 49.73 -71.87
N ASP A 264 23.36 48.49 -72.06
CA ASP A 264 23.83 47.64 -73.15
C ASP A 264 23.45 48.22 -74.52
N ALA A 265 22.24 48.77 -74.65
CA ALA A 265 21.82 49.51 -75.86
C ALA A 265 22.66 50.79 -76.09
N MET A 266 22.97 51.56 -75.03
CA MET A 266 23.88 52.72 -75.13
C MET A 266 25.31 52.32 -75.49
N GLN A 267 25.77 51.14 -75.06
CA GLN A 267 27.10 50.65 -75.38
C GLN A 267 27.16 50.08 -76.82
N GLU A 268 26.07 49.51 -77.32
CA GLU A 268 25.93 49.15 -78.74
C GLU A 268 25.93 50.40 -79.63
N THR A 269 25.20 51.47 -79.28
CA THR A 269 25.24 52.72 -80.07
C THR A 269 26.60 53.42 -80.01
N LEU A 270 27.29 53.41 -78.87
CA LEU A 270 28.67 53.89 -78.76
C LEU A 270 29.61 53.11 -79.69
N THR A 271 29.64 51.77 -79.62
CA THR A 271 30.51 50.97 -80.50
C THR A 271 30.15 51.03 -81.98
N ARG A 272 28.93 51.48 -82.33
CA ARG A 272 28.57 51.85 -83.69
C ARG A 272 29.16 53.21 -84.07
N MET A 273 28.99 54.24 -83.24
CA MET A 273 29.57 55.57 -83.47
C MET A 273 31.10 55.55 -83.52
N GLU A 274 31.77 54.72 -82.71
CA GLU A 274 33.22 54.52 -82.76
C GLU A 274 33.69 53.96 -84.12
N LYS A 275 32.93 53.02 -84.70
CA LYS A 275 33.20 52.48 -86.05
C LYS A 275 32.92 53.50 -87.14
N GLU A 276 31.81 54.24 -87.03
CA GLU A 276 31.47 55.34 -87.95
C GLU A 276 32.54 56.44 -87.92
N ALA A 277 33.06 56.79 -86.74
CA ALA A 277 34.15 57.74 -86.57
C ALA A 277 35.47 57.23 -87.20
N LEU A 278 35.84 55.97 -86.99
CA LEU A 278 37.01 55.35 -87.62
C LEU A 278 36.91 55.36 -89.16
N ILE A 279 35.76 54.99 -89.72
CA ILE A 279 35.52 55.01 -91.18
C ILE A 279 35.61 56.44 -91.73
N MET A 280 35.10 57.43 -91.00
CA MET A 280 35.21 58.83 -91.37
C MET A 280 36.65 59.36 -91.25
N GLU A 281 37.42 58.92 -90.25
CA GLU A 281 38.84 59.26 -90.13
C GLU A 281 39.66 58.67 -91.28
N GLU A 282 39.48 57.38 -91.60
CA GLU A 282 40.09 56.75 -92.77
C GLU A 282 39.70 57.48 -94.07
N ARG A 283 38.46 57.97 -94.19
CA ARG A 283 38.05 58.76 -95.36
C ARG A 283 38.71 60.15 -95.39
N CYS A 284 38.86 60.82 -94.24
CA CYS A 284 39.61 62.07 -94.15
C CYS A 284 41.10 61.88 -94.45
N GLN A 285 41.72 60.79 -93.99
CA GLN A 285 43.12 60.47 -94.29
C GLN A 285 43.32 60.15 -95.78
N THR A 286 42.42 59.39 -96.41
CA THR A 286 42.48 59.11 -97.86
C THR A 286 42.25 60.36 -98.70
N LEU A 287 41.24 61.18 -98.39
CA LEU A 287 41.02 62.48 -99.06
C LEU A 287 42.22 63.43 -98.89
N THR A 288 42.93 63.39 -97.76
CA THR A 288 44.14 64.18 -97.54
C THR A 288 45.29 63.73 -98.45
N LYS A 289 45.46 62.40 -98.65
CA LYS A 289 46.43 61.84 -99.60
C LYS A 289 46.06 62.18 -101.05
N GLU A 290 44.80 61.96 -101.45
CA GLU A 290 44.27 62.37 -102.75
C GLU A 290 44.53 63.87 -103.03
N LYS A 291 44.35 64.72 -102.02
CA LYS A 291 44.65 66.16 -102.10
C LYS A 291 46.15 66.42 -102.31
N GLN A 292 47.03 65.83 -101.49
CA GLN A 292 48.48 66.03 -101.60
C GLN A 292 49.03 65.54 -102.95
N GLU A 293 48.49 64.43 -103.47
CA GLU A 293 48.81 63.93 -104.81
C GLU A 293 48.39 64.94 -105.89
N ARG A 294 47.16 65.48 -105.81
CA ARG A 294 46.66 66.53 -106.71
C ARG A 294 47.50 67.81 -106.64
N GLU A 295 47.88 68.26 -105.45
CA GLU A 295 48.76 69.42 -105.25
C GLU A 295 50.14 69.18 -105.90
N SER A 296 50.72 67.98 -105.77
CA SER A 296 51.98 67.63 -106.43
C SER A 296 51.87 67.57 -107.97
N GLN A 297 50.72 67.14 -108.49
CA GLN A 297 50.42 67.15 -109.93
C GLN A 297 50.24 68.58 -110.45
N ILE A 298 49.56 69.46 -109.70
CA ILE A 298 49.40 70.88 -110.03
C ILE A 298 50.77 71.55 -110.08
N LEU A 299 51.60 71.42 -109.04
CA LEU A 299 52.96 71.97 -109.02
C LEU A 299 53.84 71.48 -110.18
N SER A 300 53.66 70.22 -110.61
CA SER A 300 54.35 69.66 -111.79
C SER A 300 53.84 70.26 -113.11
N LEU A 301 52.54 70.55 -113.22
CA LEU A 301 51.94 71.23 -114.38
C LEU A 301 52.28 72.72 -114.42
N GLU A 302 52.27 73.41 -113.28
CA GLU A 302 52.71 74.80 -113.14
C GLU A 302 54.17 74.96 -113.52
N LYS A 303 55.06 74.06 -113.06
CA LYS A 303 56.46 74.05 -113.48
C LYS A 303 56.62 73.84 -114.97
N LYS A 304 55.84 72.93 -115.58
CA LYS A 304 55.84 72.73 -117.04
C LYS A 304 55.36 73.97 -117.78
N ALA A 305 54.27 74.58 -117.32
CA ALA A 305 53.72 75.81 -117.89
C ALA A 305 54.75 76.94 -117.84
N ALA A 306 55.44 77.11 -116.70
CA ALA A 306 56.54 78.07 -116.55
C ALA A 306 57.68 77.79 -117.54
N THR A 307 58.16 76.55 -117.66
CA THR A 307 59.21 76.24 -118.65
C THR A 307 58.76 76.47 -120.09
N THR A 308 57.51 76.14 -120.45
CA THR A 308 56.99 76.45 -121.80
C THR A 308 56.77 77.94 -122.04
N GLN A 309 56.54 78.73 -120.97
CA GLN A 309 56.45 80.18 -121.05
C GLN A 309 57.84 80.81 -121.23
N GLU A 310 58.86 80.32 -120.52
CA GLU A 310 60.26 80.70 -120.71
C GLU A 310 60.75 80.35 -122.13
N GLU A 311 60.45 79.16 -122.64
CA GLU A 311 60.71 78.74 -124.02
C GLU A 311 59.99 79.65 -125.03
N LEU A 312 58.71 79.95 -124.80
CA LEU A 312 57.90 80.82 -125.66
C LEU A 312 58.46 82.26 -125.68
N ASP A 313 58.86 82.82 -124.54
CA ASP A 313 59.40 84.17 -124.46
C ASP A 313 60.85 84.26 -124.99
N ALA A 314 61.65 83.20 -124.84
CA ALA A 314 62.93 83.06 -125.55
C ALA A 314 62.74 82.98 -127.07
N HIS A 315 61.72 82.25 -127.55
CA HIS A 315 61.36 82.22 -128.96
C HIS A 315 60.89 83.59 -129.47
N LYS A 316 60.03 84.32 -128.72
CA LYS A 316 59.65 85.71 -129.05
C LYS A 316 60.85 86.64 -129.10
N TYR A 317 61.79 86.52 -128.16
CA TYR A 317 63.01 87.33 -128.15
C TYR A 317 63.89 87.04 -129.37
N SER A 318 64.09 85.76 -129.71
CA SER A 318 64.82 85.35 -130.91
C SER A 318 64.14 85.83 -132.20
N GLU A 319 62.82 85.71 -132.29
CA GLU A 319 62.02 86.20 -133.42
C GLU A 319 62.08 87.72 -133.53
N GLN A 320 61.96 88.45 -132.44
CA GLN A 320 62.03 89.91 -132.40
C GLN A 320 63.44 90.44 -132.72
N SER A 321 64.49 89.74 -132.28
CA SER A 321 65.87 90.02 -132.67
C SER A 321 66.07 89.82 -134.17
N SER A 322 65.56 88.71 -134.70
CA SER A 322 65.60 88.38 -136.14
C SER A 322 64.83 89.41 -136.97
N LYS A 323 63.61 89.78 -136.57
CA LYS A 323 62.81 90.86 -137.18
C LYS A 323 63.54 92.20 -137.15
N SER A 324 64.20 92.51 -136.03
CA SER A 324 64.98 93.74 -135.88
C SER A 324 66.22 93.77 -136.78
N GLN A 325 66.88 92.63 -137.00
CA GLN A 325 68.00 92.53 -137.93
C GLN A 325 67.54 92.60 -139.39
N VAL A 326 66.52 91.82 -139.77
CA VAL A 326 65.90 91.89 -141.11
C VAL A 326 65.42 93.30 -141.41
N LYS A 327 64.88 94.03 -140.42
CA LYS A 327 64.53 95.44 -140.59
C LYS A 327 65.75 96.34 -140.82
N LYS A 328 66.87 96.17 -140.09
CA LYS A 328 68.10 96.94 -140.39
C LYS A 328 68.61 96.65 -141.80
N ASP A 329 68.68 95.38 -142.18
CA ASP A 329 69.14 94.95 -143.51
C ASP A 329 68.23 95.50 -144.61
N PHE A 330 66.93 95.64 -144.33
CA PHE A 330 65.95 96.28 -145.20
C PHE A 330 66.11 97.80 -145.24
N ASP A 331 66.16 98.49 -144.08
CA ASP A 331 66.38 99.93 -143.97
C ASP A 331 67.70 100.35 -144.65
N GLU A 332 68.75 99.51 -144.61
CA GLU A 332 70.02 99.74 -145.31
C GLU A 332 69.90 99.53 -146.83
N LYS A 333 69.18 98.49 -147.28
CA LYS A 333 68.87 98.31 -148.71
C LYS A 333 68.04 99.47 -149.25
N ASP A 334 66.99 99.88 -148.55
CA ASP A 334 66.17 101.04 -148.91
C ASP A 334 67.02 102.31 -148.96
N ARG A 335 67.90 102.58 -147.96
CA ARG A 335 68.86 103.70 -148.06
C ARG A 335 69.76 103.62 -149.29
N THR A 336 70.18 102.43 -149.73
CA THR A 336 70.93 102.30 -150.99
C THR A 336 70.06 102.48 -152.23
N ILE A 337 68.81 102.02 -152.21
CA ILE A 337 67.83 102.19 -153.29
C ILE A 337 67.46 103.66 -153.44
N THR A 338 67.07 104.34 -152.36
CA THR A 338 66.82 105.79 -152.35
C THR A 338 68.06 106.55 -152.79
N ARG A 339 69.27 106.24 -152.30
CA ARG A 339 70.50 106.91 -152.75
C ARG A 339 70.81 106.68 -154.24
N LEU A 340 70.34 105.59 -154.85
CA LEU A 340 70.44 105.34 -156.28
C LEU A 340 69.32 106.05 -157.07
N GLN A 341 68.10 106.09 -156.53
CA GLN A 341 66.96 106.83 -157.06
C GLN A 341 67.19 108.33 -157.04
N ASP A 342 67.69 108.90 -155.94
CA ASP A 342 68.12 110.30 -155.83
C ASP A 342 69.20 110.62 -156.87
N LYS A 343 70.13 109.68 -157.10
CA LYS A 343 71.18 109.83 -158.13
C LYS A 343 70.61 109.84 -159.54
N LEU A 344 69.64 108.96 -159.83
CA LEU A 344 68.93 108.93 -161.11
C LEU A 344 68.10 110.21 -161.28
N SER A 345 67.29 110.55 -160.29
CA SER A 345 66.46 111.76 -160.27
C SER A 345 67.28 113.04 -160.41
N VAL A 346 68.43 113.19 -159.77
CA VAL A 346 69.33 114.35 -159.96
C VAL A 346 70.00 114.37 -161.34
N LEU A 347 70.20 113.21 -161.99
CA LEU A 347 70.70 113.13 -163.37
C LEU A 347 69.60 113.42 -164.40
N GLU A 348 68.40 112.89 -164.19
CA GLU A 348 67.20 113.14 -164.99
C GLU A 348 66.75 114.60 -164.87
N GLN A 349 66.71 115.15 -163.65
CA GLN A 349 66.39 116.56 -163.41
C GLN A 349 67.48 117.49 -163.97
N ARG A 350 68.77 117.11 -163.95
CA ARG A 350 69.81 117.85 -164.70
C ARG A 350 69.65 117.77 -166.22
N LEU A 351 68.97 116.77 -166.75
CA LEU A 351 68.61 116.68 -168.17
C LEU A 351 67.41 117.60 -168.46
N GLN A 352 66.45 117.66 -167.53
CA GLN A 352 65.21 118.42 -167.62
C GLN A 352 65.40 119.94 -167.44
N ASP A 353 66.16 120.34 -166.41
CA ASP A 353 66.33 121.74 -165.96
C ASP A 353 67.20 122.61 -166.91
N THR A 354 67.55 122.09 -168.09
CA THR A 354 68.29 122.83 -169.12
C THR A 354 67.49 124.03 -169.68
N SER A 355 66.18 124.10 -169.42
CA SER A 355 65.38 125.32 -169.56
C SER A 355 64.09 125.29 -168.73
N LEU A 356 63.80 126.36 -167.96
CA LEU A 356 62.49 127.03 -167.87
C LEU A 356 62.50 128.24 -166.91
N SER A 357 61.35 128.91 -166.80
CA SER A 357 61.22 130.30 -166.35
C SER A 357 60.69 130.50 -164.92
N GLU A 358 60.64 131.76 -164.49
CA GLU A 358 60.43 132.25 -163.13
C GLU A 358 59.15 131.76 -162.43
N ASP A 359 58.09 131.49 -163.19
CA ASP A 359 56.78 131.02 -162.70
C ASP A 359 56.89 129.66 -161.96
N GLY A 360 57.86 128.82 -162.34
CA GLY A 360 58.13 127.53 -161.69
C GLY A 360 58.57 127.62 -160.22
N LYS A 361 59.02 128.80 -159.75
CA LYS A 361 59.38 129.02 -158.35
C LYS A 361 58.13 129.12 -157.45
N VAL A 362 57.01 129.62 -157.98
CA VAL A 362 55.78 129.87 -157.20
C VAL A 362 54.96 128.59 -157.02
N THR A 363 55.03 127.64 -157.96
CA THR A 363 54.41 126.32 -157.83
C THR A 363 55.11 125.43 -156.80
N ALA A 364 56.44 125.46 -156.73
CA ALA A 364 57.21 124.70 -155.74
C ALA A 364 56.83 125.07 -154.28
N VAL A 365 56.80 126.36 -153.95
CA VAL A 365 56.49 126.85 -152.60
C VAL A 365 55.05 126.49 -152.17
N LYS A 366 54.10 126.40 -153.11
CA LYS A 366 52.74 125.91 -152.81
C LYS A 366 52.73 124.44 -152.43
N ALA A 367 53.48 123.60 -153.14
CA ALA A 367 53.60 122.17 -152.81
C ALA A 367 54.25 121.93 -151.44
N GLU A 368 55.24 122.76 -151.06
CA GLU A 368 55.85 122.70 -149.72
C GLU A 368 54.85 123.07 -148.61
N ARG A 369 54.05 124.13 -148.80
CA ARG A 369 52.97 124.48 -147.87
C ARG A 369 51.98 123.32 -147.70
N ASP A 370 51.48 122.77 -148.79
CA ASP A 370 50.44 121.74 -148.78
C ASP A 370 50.94 120.45 -148.10
N LEU A 371 52.23 120.13 -148.26
CA LEU A 371 52.90 119.04 -147.54
C LEU A 371 53.04 119.31 -146.03
N LEU A 372 53.28 120.56 -145.62
CA LEU A 372 53.36 120.96 -144.21
C LEU A 372 51.98 120.98 -143.54
N GLU A 373 50.95 121.48 -144.23
CA GLU A 373 49.55 121.42 -143.77
C GLU A 373 49.10 119.96 -143.57
N LYS A 374 49.43 119.05 -144.51
CA LYS A 374 49.17 117.61 -144.35
C LYS A 374 49.86 117.00 -143.13
N LYS A 375 51.15 117.29 -142.92
CA LYS A 375 51.91 116.80 -141.75
C LYS A 375 51.37 117.34 -140.42
N LEU A 376 50.91 118.59 -140.39
CA LEU A 376 50.26 119.18 -139.21
C LEU A 376 48.99 118.41 -138.85
N GLU A 377 48.20 118.01 -139.85
CA GLU A 377 46.96 117.26 -139.67
C GLU A 377 47.22 115.79 -139.29
N GLU A 378 48.25 115.14 -139.84
CA GLU A 378 48.70 113.80 -139.41
C GLU A 378 49.08 113.78 -137.92
N VAL A 379 49.83 114.79 -137.45
CA VAL A 379 50.20 114.93 -136.03
C VAL A 379 49.00 115.22 -135.14
N ARG A 380 48.02 116.02 -135.60
CA ARG A 380 46.76 116.27 -134.87
C ARG A 380 45.95 114.98 -134.68
N ASN A 381 45.86 114.16 -135.72
CA ASN A 381 45.13 112.89 -135.66
C ASN A 381 45.80 111.90 -134.71
N GLN A 382 47.14 111.76 -134.75
CA GLN A 382 47.89 110.94 -133.78
C GLN A 382 47.68 111.41 -132.33
N LEU A 383 47.68 112.73 -132.09
CA LEU A 383 47.41 113.29 -130.75
C LEU A 383 45.95 113.07 -130.30
N SER A 384 45.00 113.01 -131.23
CA SER A 384 43.60 112.66 -130.95
C SER A 384 43.47 111.18 -130.55
N GLU A 385 44.11 110.28 -131.32
CA GLU A 385 44.10 108.84 -131.06
C GLU A 385 44.72 108.49 -129.70
N LEU A 386 45.88 109.08 -129.36
CA LEU A 386 46.52 108.91 -128.04
C LEU A 386 45.63 109.41 -126.89
N LYS A 387 44.85 110.50 -127.10
CA LYS A 387 43.88 110.97 -126.11
C LYS A 387 42.72 109.99 -125.92
N ILE A 388 42.21 109.40 -127.00
CA ILE A 388 41.16 108.37 -126.94
C ILE A 388 41.68 107.14 -126.17
N GLN A 389 42.83 106.60 -126.56
CA GLN A 389 43.46 105.43 -125.90
C GLN A 389 43.72 105.68 -124.41
N SER A 390 44.22 106.86 -124.02
CA SER A 390 44.41 107.21 -122.61
C SER A 390 43.09 107.36 -121.83
N SER A 391 42.04 107.89 -122.47
CA SER A 391 40.69 107.99 -121.88
C SER A 391 40.05 106.62 -121.67
N GLU A 392 40.23 105.69 -122.62
CA GLU A 392 39.78 104.30 -122.50
C GLU A 392 40.52 103.54 -121.39
N GLN A 393 41.84 103.75 -121.26
CA GLN A 393 42.64 103.19 -120.15
C GLN A 393 42.18 103.73 -118.79
N ILE A 394 41.94 105.05 -118.67
CA ILE A 394 41.39 105.67 -117.46
C ILE A 394 40.01 105.07 -117.14
N SER A 395 39.08 105.01 -118.10
CA SER A 395 37.75 104.43 -117.89
C SER A 395 37.79 102.95 -117.50
N SER A 396 38.78 102.19 -118.00
CA SER A 396 39.00 100.79 -117.60
C SER A 396 39.45 100.69 -116.14
N LEU A 397 40.42 101.51 -115.73
CA LEU A 397 40.91 101.57 -114.35
C LEU A 397 39.82 102.06 -113.39
N GLU A 398 39.03 103.07 -113.75
CA GLU A 398 37.88 103.55 -112.97
C GLU A 398 36.83 102.45 -112.75
N LYS A 399 36.54 101.64 -113.78
CA LYS A 399 35.64 100.48 -113.66
C LYS A 399 36.21 99.40 -112.74
N GLN A 400 37.52 99.12 -112.81
CA GLN A 400 38.18 98.18 -111.92
C GLN A 400 38.19 98.66 -110.46
N ILE A 401 38.49 99.95 -110.22
CA ILE A 401 38.43 100.58 -108.89
C ILE A 401 37.00 100.54 -108.35
N SER A 402 35.99 100.83 -109.17
CA SER A 402 34.58 100.75 -108.79
C SER A 402 34.17 99.33 -108.41
N HIS A 403 34.57 98.32 -109.19
CA HIS A 403 34.30 96.91 -108.89
C HIS A 403 35.01 96.43 -107.62
N LEU A 404 36.28 96.80 -107.41
CA LEU A 404 37.02 96.49 -106.19
C LEU A 404 36.41 97.15 -104.96
N ASN A 405 35.99 98.42 -105.05
CA ASN A 405 35.32 99.12 -103.95
C ASN A 405 33.96 98.48 -103.62
N ALA A 406 33.18 98.08 -104.63
CA ALA A 406 31.92 97.36 -104.43
C ALA A 406 32.15 96.01 -103.74
N LYS A 407 33.14 95.23 -104.20
CA LYS A 407 33.48 93.95 -103.57
C LYS A 407 34.01 94.12 -102.13
N ILE A 408 34.82 95.14 -101.87
CA ILE A 408 35.31 95.43 -100.50
C ILE A 408 34.16 95.77 -99.55
N LEU A 409 33.06 96.37 -100.03
CA LEU A 409 31.86 96.58 -99.22
C LEU A 409 31.08 95.28 -98.98
N GLU A 410 30.93 94.44 -100.01
CA GLU A 410 30.32 93.11 -99.94
C GLU A 410 31.08 92.19 -98.94
N ASP A 411 32.39 92.03 -99.13
CA ASP A 411 33.28 91.28 -98.22
C ASP A 411 33.25 91.83 -96.77
N GLN A 412 32.97 93.13 -96.59
CA GLN A 412 32.84 93.76 -95.26
C GLN A 412 31.47 93.52 -94.60
N ASP A 413 30.38 93.47 -95.37
CA ASP A 413 29.05 93.20 -94.82
C ASP A 413 28.88 91.71 -94.49
N ASP A 414 29.42 90.79 -95.31
CA ASP A 414 29.53 89.36 -94.99
C ASP A 414 30.32 89.13 -93.68
N GLN A 415 31.41 89.87 -93.46
CA GLN A 415 32.18 89.83 -92.20
C GLN A 415 31.39 90.37 -91.00
N LYS A 416 30.48 91.33 -91.19
CA LYS A 416 29.60 91.83 -90.10
C LYS A 416 28.51 90.82 -89.78
N GLU A 417 27.89 90.20 -90.78
CA GLU A 417 26.83 89.20 -90.59
C GLU A 417 27.38 87.92 -89.93
N THR A 418 28.47 87.35 -90.46
CA THR A 418 29.11 86.16 -89.86
C THR A 418 29.60 86.41 -88.43
N LYS A 419 30.15 87.60 -88.13
CA LYS A 419 30.51 87.99 -86.77
C LYS A 419 29.28 88.09 -85.85
N LYS A 420 28.19 88.71 -86.31
CA LYS A 420 26.92 88.86 -85.58
C LYS A 420 26.27 87.51 -85.27
N ASP A 421 26.35 86.54 -86.18
CA ASP A 421 25.85 85.18 -85.95
C ASP A 421 26.75 84.37 -84.98
N LEU A 422 28.07 84.59 -85.00
CA LEU A 422 28.99 84.05 -83.99
C LEU A 422 28.72 84.63 -82.60
N GLU A 423 28.53 85.95 -82.49
CA GLU A 423 28.16 86.62 -81.24
C GLU A 423 26.80 86.13 -80.72
N ALA A 424 25.78 86.02 -81.60
CA ALA A 424 24.47 85.48 -81.25
C ALA A 424 24.52 84.01 -80.80
N SER A 425 25.38 83.20 -81.41
CA SER A 425 25.61 81.79 -81.02
C SER A 425 26.32 81.71 -79.67
N THR A 426 27.35 82.54 -79.45
CA THR A 426 28.06 82.64 -78.16
C THR A 426 27.11 83.00 -77.03
N VAL A 427 26.24 84.00 -77.23
CA VAL A 427 25.22 84.40 -76.23
C VAL A 427 24.18 83.30 -75.97
N ARG A 428 23.87 82.43 -76.95
CA ARG A 428 23.02 81.24 -76.70
C ARG A 428 23.75 80.22 -75.82
N TYR A 429 24.99 79.86 -76.14
CA TYR A 429 25.77 78.92 -75.32
C TYR A 429 26.03 79.45 -73.90
N GLN A 430 26.27 80.76 -73.74
CA GLN A 430 26.39 81.43 -72.44
C GLN A 430 25.13 81.21 -71.59
N LYS A 431 23.93 81.41 -72.16
CA LYS A 431 22.65 81.24 -71.46
C LYS A 431 22.31 79.78 -71.15
N GLU A 432 22.68 78.83 -72.00
CA GLU A 432 22.51 77.41 -71.64
C GLU A 432 23.51 76.98 -70.55
N MET A 433 24.74 77.53 -70.53
CA MET A 433 25.66 77.32 -69.40
C MET A 433 25.11 77.91 -68.10
N GLU A 434 24.63 79.16 -68.10
CA GLU A 434 24.01 79.80 -66.93
C GLU A 434 22.84 78.98 -66.35
N LYS A 435 21.99 78.40 -67.21
CA LYS A 435 20.91 77.48 -66.80
C LYS A 435 21.45 76.18 -66.20
N MET A 436 22.48 75.59 -66.80
CA MET A 436 23.05 74.33 -66.33
C MET A 436 23.77 74.51 -64.99
N GLU A 437 24.49 75.63 -64.80
CA GLU A 437 25.09 76.01 -63.52
C GLU A 437 24.02 76.25 -62.44
N ALA A 438 22.94 76.96 -62.78
CA ALA A 438 21.80 77.13 -61.88
C ALA A 438 21.17 75.78 -61.48
N ARG A 439 20.94 74.86 -62.43
CA ARG A 439 20.35 73.55 -62.14
C ARG A 439 21.29 72.62 -61.37
N ILE A 440 22.62 72.71 -61.59
CA ILE A 440 23.61 72.03 -60.75
C ILE A 440 23.50 72.54 -59.31
N LYS A 441 23.43 73.85 -59.10
CA LYS A 441 23.31 74.44 -57.77
C LYS A 441 22.02 74.02 -57.05
N GLU A 442 20.87 74.03 -57.74
CA GLU A 442 19.61 73.51 -57.20
C GLU A 442 19.75 72.05 -56.74
N LEU A 443 20.37 71.18 -57.56
CA LEU A 443 20.60 69.78 -57.23
C LEU A 443 21.58 69.59 -56.05
N GLU A 444 22.55 70.49 -55.87
CA GLU A 444 23.44 70.49 -54.71
C GLU A 444 22.73 70.93 -53.42
N GLU A 445 21.83 71.92 -53.50
CA GLU A 445 20.99 72.35 -52.38
C GLU A 445 19.96 71.24 -52.00
N GLU A 446 19.27 70.64 -52.98
CA GLU A 446 18.39 69.47 -52.80
C GLU A 446 19.14 68.29 -52.12
N LYS A 447 20.34 67.97 -52.59
CA LYS A 447 21.24 66.94 -52.02
C LYS A 447 21.68 67.28 -50.59
N GLY A 448 21.97 68.54 -50.31
CA GLY A 448 22.32 69.02 -48.96
C GLY A 448 21.20 68.76 -47.96
N ILE A 449 19.97 69.15 -48.31
CA ILE A 449 18.76 68.90 -47.51
C ILE A 449 18.54 67.40 -47.29
N HIS A 450 18.74 66.58 -48.33
CA HIS A 450 18.57 65.13 -48.22
C HIS A 450 19.62 64.47 -47.30
N ILE A 451 20.87 64.94 -47.34
CA ILE A 451 21.93 64.50 -46.43
C ILE A 451 21.63 64.90 -44.98
N GLU A 452 21.09 66.10 -44.74
CA GLU A 452 20.69 66.53 -43.39
C GLU A 452 19.51 65.71 -42.85
N LYS A 453 18.52 65.40 -43.70
CA LYS A 453 17.39 64.52 -43.35
C LYS A 453 17.86 63.11 -42.98
N LEU A 454 18.76 62.52 -43.77
CA LEU A 454 19.37 61.22 -43.48
C LEU A 454 20.18 61.23 -42.18
N LYS A 455 20.92 62.32 -41.89
CA LYS A 455 21.62 62.48 -40.60
C LYS A 455 20.66 62.51 -39.42
N LYS A 456 19.55 63.25 -39.50
CA LYS A 456 18.52 63.29 -38.44
C LYS A 456 17.88 61.92 -38.23
N GLN A 457 17.44 61.25 -39.29
CA GLN A 457 16.92 59.89 -39.22
C GLN A 457 17.95 58.91 -38.61
N SER A 458 19.23 59.05 -38.94
CA SER A 458 20.29 58.25 -38.34
C SER A 458 20.52 58.54 -36.84
N THR A 459 20.39 59.79 -36.39
CA THR A 459 20.47 60.09 -34.95
C THR A 459 19.24 59.59 -34.18
N ASP A 460 18.06 59.72 -34.78
CA ASP A 460 16.80 59.27 -34.16
C ASP A 460 16.77 57.74 -34.01
N LEU A 461 17.22 57.00 -35.02
CA LEU A 461 17.38 55.54 -34.96
C LEU A 461 18.43 55.09 -33.94
N VAL A 462 19.54 55.85 -33.79
CA VAL A 462 20.54 55.56 -32.74
C VAL A 462 19.98 55.81 -31.34
N LEU A 463 19.21 56.89 -31.15
CA LEU A 463 18.54 57.17 -29.88
C LEU A 463 17.49 56.09 -29.56
N GLN A 464 16.62 55.74 -30.50
CA GLN A 464 15.62 54.67 -30.35
C GLN A 464 16.27 53.31 -30.05
N LYS A 465 17.39 53.00 -30.71
CA LYS A 465 18.18 51.80 -30.40
C LYS A 465 18.74 51.84 -28.98
N SER A 466 19.32 52.97 -28.55
CA SER A 466 19.85 53.09 -27.18
C SER A 466 18.76 52.97 -26.12
N ALA A 467 17.57 53.53 -26.36
CA ALA A 467 16.42 53.41 -25.47
C ALA A 467 15.99 51.92 -25.34
N SER A 468 15.75 51.24 -26.46
CA SER A 468 15.37 49.82 -26.45
C SER A 468 16.46 48.89 -25.88
N GLU A 469 17.75 49.20 -26.06
CA GLU A 469 18.84 48.49 -25.36
C GLU A 469 18.79 48.70 -23.84
N THR A 470 18.45 49.90 -23.34
CA THR A 470 18.25 50.13 -21.89
C THR A 470 16.99 49.47 -21.33
N GLU A 471 15.90 49.45 -22.10
CA GLU A 471 14.66 48.75 -21.72
C GLU A 471 14.89 47.25 -21.63
N MET A 472 15.54 46.64 -22.63
CA MET A 472 15.94 45.23 -22.60
C MET A 472 16.89 44.92 -21.43
N SER A 473 17.83 45.82 -21.11
CA SER A 473 18.71 45.68 -19.94
C SER A 473 17.93 45.69 -18.62
N ASN A 474 16.91 46.55 -18.51
CA ASN A 474 16.06 46.64 -17.32
C ASN A 474 15.08 45.45 -17.21
N ALA A 475 14.53 44.96 -18.31
CA ALA A 475 13.72 43.74 -18.36
C ALA A 475 14.55 42.49 -18.00
N GLN A 476 15.80 42.41 -18.46
CA GLN A 476 16.72 41.33 -18.07
C GLN A 476 17.02 41.38 -16.56
N ARG A 477 17.25 42.57 -15.99
CA ARG A 477 17.45 42.75 -14.55
C ARG A 477 16.24 42.33 -13.71
N SER A 478 15.02 42.70 -14.12
CA SER A 478 13.80 42.31 -13.38
C SER A 478 13.51 40.80 -13.52
N PHE A 479 13.82 40.20 -14.67
CA PHE A 479 13.77 38.76 -14.86
C PHE A 479 14.75 38.03 -13.94
N ASP A 480 16.02 38.45 -13.85
CA ASP A 480 17.01 37.81 -12.98
C ASP A 480 16.72 38.03 -11.48
N GLN A 481 16.11 39.16 -11.10
CA GLN A 481 15.57 39.37 -9.74
C GLN A 481 14.41 38.42 -9.42
N SER A 482 13.45 38.28 -10.33
CA SER A 482 12.31 37.34 -10.19
C SER A 482 12.80 35.89 -10.09
N LYS A 483 13.74 35.50 -10.95
CA LYS A 483 14.40 34.20 -10.92
C LYS A 483 15.14 33.93 -9.61
N LYS A 484 15.79 34.93 -9.00
CA LYS A 484 16.41 34.82 -7.67
C LYS A 484 15.38 34.56 -6.58
N LEU A 485 14.27 35.30 -6.57
CA LEU A 485 13.16 35.07 -5.63
C LEU A 485 12.54 33.67 -5.77
N ILE A 486 12.37 33.19 -7.02
CA ILE A 486 11.88 31.83 -7.29
C ILE A 486 12.87 30.77 -6.78
N MET A 487 14.19 30.99 -6.92
CA MET A 487 15.21 30.09 -6.37
C MET A 487 15.20 30.08 -4.83
N GLU A 488 15.06 31.23 -4.17
CA GLU A 488 14.96 31.34 -2.71
C GLU A 488 13.68 30.67 -2.18
N GLN A 489 12.53 30.87 -2.82
CA GLN A 489 11.29 30.16 -2.48
C GLN A 489 11.42 28.65 -2.69
N LYS A 490 12.05 28.20 -3.79
CA LYS A 490 12.31 26.78 -4.03
C LYS A 490 13.19 26.18 -2.94
N GLN A 491 14.26 26.88 -2.51
CA GLN A 491 15.12 26.43 -1.42
C GLN A 491 14.33 26.29 -0.11
N GLN A 492 13.54 27.30 0.28
CA GLN A 492 12.70 27.23 1.49
C GLN A 492 11.68 26.09 1.46
N LEU A 493 11.13 25.74 0.28
CA LEU A 493 10.26 24.58 0.13
C LEU A 493 11.03 23.26 0.24
N GLN A 494 12.23 23.19 -0.33
CA GLN A 494 13.09 22.01 -0.25
C GLN A 494 13.60 21.75 1.18
N GLU A 495 13.93 22.80 1.93
CA GLU A 495 14.28 22.73 3.36
C GLU A 495 13.09 22.26 4.22
N LYS A 496 11.86 22.72 3.91
CA LYS A 496 10.64 22.24 4.58
C LYS A 496 10.36 20.77 4.26
N VAL A 497 10.54 20.33 3.02
CA VAL A 497 10.41 18.92 2.62
C VAL A 497 11.42 18.06 3.38
N ALA A 498 12.70 18.42 3.39
CA ALA A 498 13.73 17.70 4.15
C ALA A 498 13.42 17.65 5.67
N GLY A 499 12.85 18.72 6.23
CA GLY A 499 12.37 18.76 7.62
C GLY A 499 11.19 17.81 7.89
N PHE A 500 10.27 17.66 6.94
CA PHE A 500 9.18 16.68 7.03
C PHE A 500 9.69 15.24 6.84
N GLU A 501 10.60 15.00 5.90
CA GLU A 501 11.24 13.69 5.68
C GLU A 501 12.00 13.23 6.94
N ALA A 502 12.80 14.11 7.55
CA ALA A 502 13.46 13.83 8.82
C ALA A 502 12.47 13.51 9.95
N LYS A 503 11.32 14.20 10.00
CA LYS A 503 10.27 13.94 10.99
C LYS A 503 9.50 12.63 10.73
N ILE A 504 9.34 12.22 9.47
CA ILE A 504 8.80 10.91 9.11
C ILE A 504 9.75 9.82 9.60
N ILE A 505 11.05 9.92 9.30
CA ILE A 505 12.08 8.97 9.75
C ILE A 505 12.11 8.85 11.29
N GLN A 506 11.95 9.96 12.01
CA GLN A 506 11.85 9.95 13.48
C GLN A 506 10.58 9.22 13.99
N LEU A 507 9.45 9.37 13.31
CA LEU A 507 8.20 8.68 13.67
C LEU A 507 8.22 7.20 13.30
N GLU A 508 8.85 6.84 12.18
CA GLU A 508 9.02 5.45 11.76
C GLU A 508 9.99 4.69 12.67
N THR A 509 11.13 5.29 13.03
CA THR A 509 12.07 4.69 14.00
C THR A 509 11.47 4.57 15.41
N ALA A 510 10.65 5.53 15.85
CA ALA A 510 9.89 5.40 17.09
C ALA A 510 8.83 4.28 17.02
N ARG A 511 8.04 4.22 15.94
CA ARG A 511 7.05 3.15 15.69
C ARG A 511 7.71 1.78 15.70
N ASP A 512 8.87 1.63 15.07
CA ASP A 512 9.55 0.35 14.95
C ASP A 512 10.22 -0.06 16.28
N PHE A 513 10.67 0.90 17.09
CA PHE A 513 11.05 0.65 18.49
C PHE A 513 9.87 0.17 19.34
N ASP A 514 8.73 0.88 19.30
CA ASP A 514 7.51 0.49 20.02
C ASP A 514 7.01 -0.88 19.58
N LYS A 515 7.07 -1.18 18.27
CA LYS A 515 6.77 -2.48 17.71
C LYS A 515 7.70 -3.55 18.30
N SER A 516 9.02 -3.39 18.24
CA SER A 516 9.96 -4.36 18.82
C SER A 516 9.81 -4.51 20.33
N ALA A 517 9.47 -3.44 21.07
CA ALA A 517 9.15 -3.52 22.49
C ALA A 517 7.87 -4.33 22.76
N SER A 518 6.86 -4.20 21.88
CA SER A 518 5.63 -5.00 21.94
C SER A 518 5.88 -6.47 21.59
N GLU A 519 6.71 -6.77 20.58
CA GLU A 519 7.12 -8.12 20.19
C GLU A 519 7.92 -8.79 21.33
N HIS A 520 8.85 -8.07 21.96
CA HIS A 520 9.55 -8.53 23.17
C HIS A 520 8.64 -8.68 24.40
N LYS A 521 7.48 -8.00 24.47
CA LYS A 521 6.49 -8.24 25.52
C LYS A 521 5.61 -9.44 25.22
N ILE A 522 5.21 -9.63 23.96
CA ILE A 522 4.45 -10.80 23.48
C ILE A 522 5.28 -12.07 23.68
N GLY A 523 6.54 -12.11 23.22
CA GLY A 523 7.42 -13.28 23.38
C GLY A 523 7.67 -13.66 24.85
N ARG A 524 7.79 -12.67 25.75
CA ARG A 524 7.85 -12.94 27.21
C ARG A 524 6.54 -13.48 27.79
N LEU A 525 5.39 -13.05 27.27
CA LEU A 525 4.09 -13.61 27.68
C LEU A 525 3.88 -15.03 27.11
N GLN A 526 4.36 -15.30 25.90
CA GLN A 526 4.34 -16.64 25.29
C GLN A 526 5.20 -17.62 26.10
N SER A 527 6.47 -17.27 26.37
CA SER A 527 7.37 -18.09 27.19
C SER A 527 6.82 -18.35 28.60
N VAL A 528 6.20 -17.36 29.26
CA VAL A 528 5.53 -17.57 30.55
C VAL A 528 4.29 -18.46 30.41
N ASN A 529 3.53 -18.36 29.32
CA ASN A 529 2.39 -19.23 29.05
C ASN A 529 2.80 -20.67 28.72
N GLU A 530 3.93 -20.86 28.03
CA GLU A 530 4.57 -22.15 27.79
C GLU A 530 5.01 -22.77 29.13
N GLU A 531 5.70 -22.02 29.99
CA GLU A 531 6.03 -22.42 31.36
C GLU A 531 4.79 -22.81 32.21
N TYR A 532 3.66 -22.12 32.05
CA TYR A 532 2.41 -22.49 32.72
C TYR A 532 1.81 -23.77 32.15
N LEU A 533 1.83 -23.95 30.82
CA LEU A 533 1.32 -25.14 30.15
C LEU A 533 2.18 -26.39 30.48
N GLU A 534 3.50 -26.25 30.56
CA GLU A 534 4.39 -27.33 31.01
C GLU A 534 4.10 -27.73 32.47
N LYS A 535 3.86 -26.76 33.37
CA LYS A 535 3.46 -27.03 34.76
C LYS A 535 2.08 -27.69 34.84
N GLU A 536 1.13 -27.27 34.02
CA GLU A 536 -0.20 -27.90 33.98
C GLU A 536 -0.12 -29.35 33.48
N ILE A 537 0.64 -29.62 32.40
CA ILE A 537 0.90 -30.98 31.90
C ILE A 537 1.61 -31.84 32.95
N GLU A 538 2.53 -31.27 33.75
CA GLU A 538 3.21 -31.99 34.82
C GLU A 538 2.30 -32.23 36.04
N HIS A 539 1.38 -31.30 36.35
CA HIS A 539 0.31 -31.54 37.32
C HIS A 539 -0.67 -32.61 36.85
N GLU A 540 -1.08 -32.60 35.57
CA GLU A 540 -1.91 -33.66 34.97
C GLU A 540 -1.23 -35.03 35.08
N ARG A 541 0.08 -35.13 34.80
CA ARG A 541 0.87 -36.36 35.01
C ARG A 541 0.89 -36.81 36.48
N GLN A 542 1.05 -35.89 37.42
CA GLN A 542 1.03 -36.22 38.85
C GLN A 542 -0.36 -36.69 39.29
N VAL A 543 -1.42 -36.10 38.76
CA VAL A 543 -2.80 -36.56 38.98
C VAL A 543 -2.99 -37.96 38.41
N THR A 544 -2.59 -38.25 37.16
CA THR A 544 -2.76 -39.60 36.59
C THR A 544 -1.95 -40.65 37.34
N GLN A 545 -0.73 -40.34 37.80
CA GLN A 545 0.06 -41.24 38.66
C GLN A 545 -0.66 -41.52 39.99
N LEU A 546 -1.21 -40.50 40.65
CA LEU A 546 -1.98 -40.67 41.89
C LEU A 546 -3.30 -41.42 41.66
N GLU A 547 -3.91 -41.31 40.48
CA GLU A 547 -5.08 -42.11 40.10
C GLU A 547 -4.72 -43.58 39.83
N GLU A 548 -3.60 -43.85 39.16
CA GLU A 548 -3.07 -45.22 38.99
C GLU A 548 -2.69 -45.86 40.33
N GLU A 549 -2.04 -45.13 41.24
CA GLU A 549 -1.72 -45.61 42.59
C GLU A 549 -2.99 -45.87 43.42
N LYS A 550 -3.95 -44.95 43.38
CA LYS A 550 -5.28 -45.12 44.01
C LYS A 550 -6.01 -46.34 43.45
N GLU A 551 -6.01 -46.56 42.14
CA GLU A 551 -6.65 -47.73 41.52
C GLU A 551 -5.91 -49.03 41.88
N LYS A 552 -4.58 -49.01 41.96
CA LYS A 552 -3.75 -50.13 42.44
C LYS A 552 -4.04 -50.46 43.90
N LEU A 553 -4.12 -49.47 44.79
CA LEU A 553 -4.52 -49.64 46.19
C LEU A 553 -5.96 -50.14 46.30
N GLN A 554 -6.88 -49.66 45.45
CA GLN A 554 -8.26 -50.13 45.39
C GLN A 554 -8.37 -51.59 44.90
N ARG A 555 -7.54 -52.00 43.93
CA ARG A 555 -7.41 -53.42 43.52
C ARG A 555 -6.88 -54.28 44.68
N GLN A 556 -5.84 -53.83 45.39
CA GLN A 556 -5.28 -54.54 46.55
C GLN A 556 -6.29 -54.64 47.70
N ALA A 557 -7.01 -53.57 48.02
CA ALA A 557 -8.09 -53.60 49.00
C ALA A 557 -9.24 -54.54 48.56
N GLY A 558 -9.55 -54.60 47.26
CA GLY A 558 -10.50 -55.56 46.70
C GLY A 558 -10.02 -57.02 46.72
N GLN A 559 -8.72 -57.27 46.61
CA GLN A 559 -8.11 -58.59 46.79
C GLN A 559 -8.16 -59.02 48.26
N LEU A 560 -7.68 -58.17 49.18
CA LEU A 560 -7.76 -58.40 50.63
C LEU A 560 -9.21 -58.59 51.11
N ALA A 561 -10.18 -57.90 50.51
CA ALA A 561 -11.60 -58.09 50.80
C ALA A 561 -12.14 -59.46 50.32
N LYS A 562 -11.62 -60.01 49.21
CA LYS A 562 -11.92 -61.37 48.75
C LYS A 562 -11.26 -62.42 49.64
N GLU A 563 -9.98 -62.26 49.93
CA GLU A 563 -9.23 -63.15 50.85
C GLU A 563 -9.87 -63.17 52.25
N LYS A 564 -10.36 -62.02 52.74
CA LYS A 564 -11.16 -61.92 53.97
C LYS A 564 -12.50 -62.65 53.85
N LEU A 565 -13.21 -62.55 52.72
CA LEU A 565 -14.47 -63.26 52.49
C LEU A 565 -14.26 -64.78 52.39
N GLU A 566 -13.19 -65.22 51.75
CA GLU A 566 -12.80 -66.62 51.59
C GLU A 566 -12.37 -67.23 52.93
N THR A 567 -11.59 -66.51 53.74
CA THR A 567 -11.23 -66.93 55.11
C THR A 567 -12.41 -66.87 56.08
N GLU A 568 -13.35 -65.92 55.94
CA GLU A 568 -14.64 -65.94 56.65
C GLU A 568 -15.54 -67.11 56.21
N GLY A 569 -15.42 -67.56 54.96
CA GLY A 569 -16.02 -68.79 54.44
C GLY A 569 -15.43 -70.03 55.10
N GLN A 570 -14.11 -70.22 54.98
CA GLN A 570 -13.38 -71.33 55.63
C GLN A 570 -13.65 -71.39 57.14
N LEU A 571 -13.69 -70.24 57.83
CA LEU A 571 -14.01 -70.15 59.25
C LEU A 571 -15.48 -70.52 59.56
N ARG A 572 -16.40 -70.37 58.61
CA ARG A 572 -17.79 -70.84 58.71
C ARG A 572 -17.85 -72.36 58.52
N ASP A 573 -17.18 -72.86 57.50
CA ASP A 573 -17.15 -74.29 57.16
C ASP A 573 -16.55 -75.09 58.34
N VAL A 574 -15.42 -74.65 58.89
CA VAL A 574 -14.81 -75.21 60.11
C VAL A 574 -15.74 -75.09 61.33
N LYS A 575 -16.56 -74.04 61.45
CA LYS A 575 -17.58 -73.94 62.52
C LYS A 575 -18.74 -74.93 62.33
N GLU A 576 -19.06 -75.32 61.09
CA GLU A 576 -20.07 -76.34 60.82
C GLU A 576 -19.50 -77.76 61.01
N GLU A 577 -18.23 -78.00 60.67
CA GLU A 577 -17.51 -79.22 61.05
C GLU A 577 -17.43 -79.39 62.58
N VAL A 578 -17.07 -78.33 63.31
CA VAL A 578 -17.04 -78.36 64.78
C VAL A 578 -18.41 -78.64 65.38
N LYS A 579 -19.51 -78.08 64.83
CA LYS A 579 -20.87 -78.43 65.25
C LYS A 579 -21.21 -79.90 64.96
N ALA A 580 -20.83 -80.42 63.79
CA ALA A 580 -21.06 -81.82 63.43
C ALA A 580 -20.27 -82.79 64.33
N LEU A 581 -19.06 -82.40 64.76
CA LEU A 581 -18.28 -83.13 65.74
C LEU A 581 -18.88 -83.04 67.15
N GLN A 582 -19.38 -81.89 67.57
CA GLN A 582 -20.11 -81.73 68.84
C GLN A 582 -21.40 -82.57 68.88
N GLN A 583 -22.15 -82.65 67.78
CA GLN A 583 -23.32 -83.51 67.71
C GLN A 583 -22.96 -84.99 67.83
N LYS A 584 -21.90 -85.45 67.13
CA LYS A 584 -21.39 -86.82 67.26
C LYS A 584 -20.88 -87.13 68.67
N LEU A 585 -20.30 -86.14 69.36
CA LEU A 585 -19.91 -86.29 70.76
C LEU A 585 -21.14 -86.53 71.64
N ALA A 586 -22.17 -85.69 71.54
CA ALA A 586 -23.42 -85.85 72.30
C ALA A 586 -24.15 -87.18 72.00
N GLU A 587 -24.11 -87.64 70.74
CA GLU A 587 -24.62 -88.97 70.36
C GLU A 587 -23.83 -90.10 71.05
N SER A 588 -22.50 -89.96 71.20
CA SER A 588 -21.66 -90.92 71.94
C SER A 588 -21.86 -90.86 73.45
N GLU A 589 -22.10 -89.67 74.01
CA GLU A 589 -22.41 -89.47 75.44
C GLU A 589 -23.76 -90.14 75.79
N SER A 590 -24.78 -90.00 74.94
CA SER A 590 -26.07 -90.71 75.09
C SER A 590 -25.96 -92.24 75.03
N ILE A 591 -24.92 -92.79 74.37
CA ILE A 591 -24.65 -94.23 74.35
C ILE A 591 -23.94 -94.64 75.66
N ALA A 592 -22.98 -93.85 76.14
CA ALA A 592 -22.29 -94.09 77.40
C ALA A 592 -23.26 -94.02 78.61
N GLU A 593 -24.21 -93.08 78.60
CA GLU A 593 -25.21 -92.92 79.66
C GLU A 593 -26.15 -94.13 79.74
N ARG A 594 -26.59 -94.68 78.60
CA ARG A 594 -27.37 -95.93 78.53
C ARG A 594 -26.64 -97.13 79.14
N LEU A 595 -25.35 -97.28 78.86
CA LEU A 595 -24.51 -98.34 79.43
C LEU A 595 -24.31 -98.16 80.95
N SER A 596 -24.33 -96.93 81.45
CA SER A 596 -24.32 -96.60 82.88
C SER A 596 -25.61 -97.04 83.58
N GLU A 597 -26.77 -96.90 82.92
CA GLU A 597 -28.06 -97.36 83.44
C GLU A 597 -28.20 -98.88 83.45
N GLU A 598 -27.66 -99.59 82.44
CA GLU A 598 -27.57 -101.07 82.49
C GLU A 598 -26.67 -101.54 83.63
N LYS A 599 -25.52 -100.89 83.86
CA LYS A 599 -24.63 -101.19 84.99
C LYS A 599 -25.34 -101.04 86.34
N LYS A 600 -26.13 -99.98 86.53
CA LYS A 600 -26.92 -99.78 87.77
C LYS A 600 -27.91 -100.91 88.05
N LYS A 601 -28.56 -101.48 87.02
CA LYS A 601 -29.46 -102.64 87.20
C LYS A 601 -28.71 -103.87 87.72
N ILE A 602 -27.53 -104.15 87.18
CA ILE A 602 -26.70 -105.28 87.60
C ILE A 602 -26.22 -105.11 89.05
N GLU A 603 -25.92 -103.88 89.47
CA GLU A 603 -25.56 -103.55 90.86
C GLU A 603 -26.76 -103.71 91.83
N GLN A 604 -27.97 -103.38 91.40
CA GLN A 604 -29.21 -103.59 92.16
C GLN A 604 -29.49 -105.10 92.40
N ASP A 605 -29.42 -105.92 91.34
CA ASP A 605 -29.64 -107.38 91.42
C ASP A 605 -28.62 -108.12 92.31
N LEU A 606 -27.44 -107.52 92.51
CA LEU A 606 -26.39 -108.03 93.40
C LEU A 606 -26.74 -107.79 94.87
N SER A 607 -27.14 -106.56 95.21
CA SER A 607 -27.59 -106.16 96.56
C SER A 607 -28.71 -107.05 97.10
N ASP A 608 -29.71 -107.34 96.27
CA ASP A 608 -30.86 -108.15 96.67
C ASP A 608 -30.46 -109.61 96.99
N LYS A 609 -29.43 -110.15 96.33
CA LYS A 609 -28.86 -111.48 96.66
C LYS A 609 -28.05 -111.46 97.95
N GLU A 610 -27.24 -110.43 98.20
CA GLU A 610 -26.48 -110.29 99.45
C GLU A 610 -27.42 -110.20 100.67
N SER A 611 -28.53 -109.47 100.56
CA SER A 611 -29.55 -109.38 101.61
C SER A 611 -30.07 -110.76 102.06
N LYS A 612 -30.23 -111.67 101.10
CA LYS A 612 -30.83 -113.01 101.28
C LYS A 612 -29.86 -114.03 101.87
N HIS A 613 -28.56 -113.88 101.59
CA HIS A 613 -27.50 -114.67 102.24
C HIS A 613 -27.29 -114.27 103.71
N LYS A 614 -27.62 -113.02 104.06
CA LYS A 614 -27.38 -112.47 105.41
C LYS A 614 -28.32 -113.04 106.47
N SER A 615 -29.58 -113.31 106.15
CA SER A 615 -30.53 -113.95 107.09
C SER A 615 -30.19 -115.42 107.35
N GLN A 616 -29.86 -116.20 106.31
CA GLN A 616 -29.50 -117.61 106.45
C GLN A 616 -28.24 -117.83 107.33
N SER A 617 -27.35 -116.85 107.40
CA SER A 617 -26.19 -116.87 108.31
C SER A 617 -26.57 -116.68 109.78
N GLN A 618 -27.65 -115.93 110.08
CA GLN A 618 -28.11 -115.71 111.45
C GLN A 618 -28.78 -116.97 112.04
N ASP A 619 -29.53 -117.73 111.23
CA ASP A 619 -30.14 -119.00 111.65
C ASP A 619 -29.08 -120.06 112.01
N TYR A 620 -28.00 -120.16 111.25
CA TYR A 620 -26.85 -121.02 111.59
C TYR A 620 -26.20 -120.63 112.92
N THR A 621 -26.03 -119.33 113.17
CA THR A 621 -25.44 -118.81 114.41
C THR A 621 -26.29 -119.18 115.64
N SER A 622 -27.62 -119.11 115.51
CA SER A 622 -28.58 -119.53 116.55
C SER A 622 -28.52 -121.03 116.88
N MET A 623 -28.11 -121.86 115.93
CA MET A 623 -27.98 -123.31 116.13
C MET A 623 -26.68 -123.69 116.85
N VAL A 624 -25.56 -123.02 116.55
CA VAL A 624 -24.26 -123.26 117.20
C VAL A 624 -24.32 -122.96 118.70
N SER A 625 -24.98 -121.88 119.11
CA SER A 625 -25.11 -121.50 120.53
C SER A 625 -25.78 -122.59 121.39
N LYS A 626 -26.64 -123.43 120.81
CA LYS A 626 -27.35 -124.51 121.53
C LYS A 626 -26.53 -125.79 121.68
N LEU A 627 -25.41 -125.90 120.95
CA LEU A 627 -24.46 -126.99 121.07
C LEU A 627 -23.39 -126.69 122.12
N THR A 628 -22.97 -125.42 122.27
CA THR A 628 -22.05 -125.00 123.33
C THR A 628 -22.63 -125.21 124.73
N ASP A 629 -23.91 -124.90 124.95
CA ASP A 629 -24.57 -125.05 126.25
C ASP A 629 -24.60 -126.53 126.70
N LYS A 630 -24.70 -127.47 125.75
CA LYS A 630 -24.68 -128.92 126.02
C LYS A 630 -23.27 -129.50 126.20
N GLN A 631 -22.23 -128.80 125.77
CA GLN A 631 -20.85 -129.22 126.04
C GLN A 631 -20.46 -128.93 127.50
N ILE A 632 -20.89 -127.79 128.06
CA ILE A 632 -20.59 -127.40 129.45
C ILE A 632 -21.16 -128.41 130.46
N GLU A 633 -22.36 -128.95 130.19
CA GLU A 633 -23.03 -129.94 131.03
C GLU A 633 -22.31 -131.31 131.06
N ILE A 634 -21.45 -131.61 130.07
CA ILE A 634 -20.62 -132.82 130.03
C ILE A 634 -19.38 -132.66 130.94
N ASP A 635 -18.77 -131.48 130.93
CA ASP A 635 -17.49 -131.23 131.62
C ASP A 635 -17.65 -131.23 133.16
N ASP A 636 -18.81 -130.85 133.69
CA ASP A 636 -19.09 -130.92 135.14
C ASP A 636 -19.34 -132.35 135.63
N LEU A 637 -19.92 -133.24 134.80
CA LEU A 637 -20.05 -134.67 135.13
C LEU A 637 -18.69 -135.37 135.21
N GLN A 638 -17.68 -134.91 134.46
CA GLN A 638 -16.32 -135.47 134.52
C GLN A 638 -15.58 -135.12 135.82
N LYS A 639 -15.85 -133.96 136.43
CA LYS A 639 -15.22 -133.54 137.70
C LYS A 639 -15.67 -134.42 138.87
N GLN A 640 -16.93 -134.84 138.89
CA GLN A 640 -17.46 -135.75 139.91
C GLN A 640 -16.68 -137.07 139.92
N HIS A 641 -16.42 -137.63 138.74
CA HIS A 641 -15.75 -138.91 138.53
C HIS A 641 -14.26 -138.94 138.97
N ALA A 642 -13.64 -137.77 139.15
CA ALA A 642 -12.25 -137.64 139.60
C ALA A 642 -12.09 -137.80 141.12
N ALA A 643 -13.16 -137.64 141.91
CA ALA A 643 -13.11 -137.78 143.36
C ALA A 643 -12.99 -139.27 143.78
N ASP A 644 -13.82 -140.13 143.19
CA ASP A 644 -13.95 -141.54 143.58
C ASP A 644 -12.68 -142.38 143.35
N LEU A 645 -11.81 -141.95 142.42
CA LEU A 645 -10.53 -142.62 142.13
C LEU A 645 -9.44 -142.35 143.17
N ALA A 646 -9.53 -141.26 143.94
CA ALA A 646 -8.47 -140.83 144.85
C ALA A 646 -8.36 -141.72 146.11
N GLU A 647 -9.46 -142.31 146.57
CA GLU A 647 -9.47 -143.10 147.81
C GLU A 647 -9.01 -144.56 147.59
N ILE A 648 -9.27 -145.13 146.40
CA ILE A 648 -8.87 -146.50 146.03
C ILE A 648 -7.34 -146.64 145.95
N GLN A 649 -6.62 -145.59 145.57
CA GLN A 649 -5.15 -145.64 145.43
C GLN A 649 -4.39 -145.60 146.77
N ARG A 650 -5.05 -145.38 147.91
CA ARG A 650 -4.37 -145.29 149.22
C ARG A 650 -4.12 -146.65 149.90
N THR A 651 -4.92 -147.68 149.63
CA THR A 651 -4.89 -148.96 150.39
C THR A 651 -4.29 -150.14 149.63
N LEU A 652 -4.12 -150.05 148.31
CA LEU A 652 -3.41 -151.06 147.51
C LEU A 652 -1.88 -150.86 147.44
N SER A 653 -1.32 -149.93 148.23
CA SER A 653 0.12 -149.70 148.33
C SER A 653 0.84 -150.59 149.38
N GLU A 654 0.12 -151.40 150.17
CA GLU A 654 0.71 -152.14 151.30
C GLU A 654 0.82 -153.66 151.12
N LYS A 655 0.24 -154.24 150.04
CA LYS A 655 0.04 -155.69 149.91
C LYS A 655 0.22 -156.25 148.49
N ASP A 656 1.32 -155.92 147.83
CA ASP A 656 1.93 -156.91 146.92
C ASP A 656 3.46 -156.88 147.02
N GLY A 657 4.03 -158.01 147.44
CA GLY A 657 5.46 -158.22 147.72
C GLY A 657 6.01 -157.53 148.99
N ALA A 658 6.86 -158.16 149.82
CA ALA A 658 7.20 -159.58 149.90
C ALA A 658 7.75 -160.27 148.64
N LEU A 659 8.53 -159.56 147.81
CA LEU A 659 9.58 -160.08 146.91
C LEU A 659 9.18 -161.25 145.97
N GLY A 660 9.07 -161.10 144.65
CA GLY A 660 10.02 -160.45 143.73
C GLY A 660 10.67 -161.53 142.80
N ILE A 661 11.68 -161.29 141.96
CA ILE A 661 12.46 -160.07 141.63
C ILE A 661 12.96 -160.22 140.17
N LEU A 662 13.05 -159.11 139.42
CA LEU A 662 13.80 -158.94 138.15
C LEU A 662 13.29 -159.65 136.87
N ARG A 663 13.92 -159.23 135.75
CA ARG A 663 13.66 -159.54 134.32
C ARG A 663 12.35 -158.95 133.78
N GLU A 664 12.35 -158.19 132.68
CA GLU A 664 12.93 -158.39 131.34
C GLU A 664 12.29 -159.53 130.54
N SER A 665 11.80 -159.21 129.33
CA SER A 665 12.44 -159.77 128.13
C SER A 665 12.34 -158.74 126.99
N PRO A 666 13.43 -158.41 126.25
CA PRO A 666 13.47 -157.31 125.29
C PRO A 666 13.58 -157.84 123.83
N ILE A 667 14.15 -157.02 122.92
CA ILE A 667 15.20 -157.35 121.89
C ILE A 667 15.10 -156.33 120.71
N ILE A 668 16.11 -155.63 120.16
CA ILE A 668 17.60 -155.55 120.24
C ILE A 668 18.40 -156.30 119.14
N LEU A 669 19.50 -155.68 118.67
CA LEU A 669 20.70 -156.24 117.99
C LEU A 669 20.71 -156.60 116.47
N CYS A 670 21.96 -156.79 116.01
CA CYS A 670 22.47 -157.17 114.67
C CYS A 670 22.22 -156.17 113.52
N LYS A 671 23.23 -155.54 112.88
CA LYS A 671 24.70 -155.57 113.06
C LYS A 671 25.43 -156.89 112.74
N GLU A 672 25.19 -157.48 111.57
CA GLU A 672 25.85 -158.74 111.16
C GLU A 672 26.29 -158.83 109.67
N HIS A 673 25.94 -157.87 108.80
CA HIS A 673 26.30 -157.88 107.36
C HIS A 673 26.91 -156.56 106.84
N GLU A 674 27.65 -155.88 107.70
CA GLU A 674 28.83 -155.14 107.25
C GLU A 674 30.00 -156.16 107.18
N GLU A 675 30.94 -155.99 106.25
CA GLU A 675 32.10 -156.90 106.07
C GLU A 675 31.81 -158.41 105.78
N LYS A 676 31.00 -158.67 104.75
CA LYS A 676 31.57 -159.36 103.57
C LYS A 676 31.87 -158.27 102.53
N ILE A 677 33.09 -157.77 102.35
CA ILE A 677 34.43 -158.37 102.50
C ILE A 677 34.60 -159.63 101.63
N LYS A 678 35.48 -159.49 100.62
CA LYS A 678 36.38 -160.52 100.10
C LYS A 678 35.75 -161.87 99.71
N GLN A 679 34.53 -161.87 99.19
CA GLN A 679 33.90 -163.02 98.52
C GLN A 679 32.94 -162.54 97.43
N LEU A 680 33.17 -162.79 96.13
CA LEU A 680 34.36 -163.33 95.44
C LEU A 680 34.40 -162.78 94.01
N GLU A 681 35.62 -162.61 93.47
CA GLU A 681 35.97 -162.67 92.04
C GLU A 681 35.38 -161.62 91.06
N LYS A 682 36.12 -161.46 89.94
CA LYS A 682 35.70 -160.91 88.64
C LYS A 682 34.95 -159.55 88.69
N GLY A 683 35.60 -158.43 88.40
CA GLY A 683 36.75 -158.32 87.49
C GLY A 683 36.38 -158.83 86.09
N LEU A 684 37.31 -159.14 85.19
CA LEU A 684 38.74 -158.83 85.17
C LEU A 684 38.93 -157.50 84.38
N GLU A 685 39.87 -156.61 84.71
CA GLU A 685 41.33 -156.81 84.69
C GLU A 685 41.78 -157.16 83.26
N ASP A 686 42.68 -156.34 82.70
CA ASP A 686 43.61 -156.67 81.62
C ASP A 686 43.03 -157.29 80.31
N GLN A 687 43.08 -156.63 79.14
CA GLN A 687 44.13 -155.74 78.62
C GLN A 687 43.60 -154.81 77.49
N HIS A 688 44.54 -154.10 76.85
CA HIS A 688 44.62 -153.91 75.40
C HIS A 688 43.39 -153.48 74.57
N SER A 689 43.55 -152.28 74.00
CA SER A 689 43.39 -152.02 72.56
C SER A 689 41.97 -151.93 71.97
N GLU A 690 41.97 -151.43 70.73
CA GLU A 690 40.88 -151.40 69.73
C GLU A 690 39.63 -150.55 70.01
N LEU A 691 39.46 -149.57 69.11
CA LEU A 691 38.24 -149.20 68.38
C LEU A 691 36.94 -148.79 69.12
N GLU A 692 36.47 -147.63 68.68
CA GLU A 692 35.05 -147.21 68.56
C GLU A 692 34.15 -147.20 69.81
N SER A 693 33.64 -146.01 70.14
CA SER A 693 32.28 -145.63 69.68
C SER A 693 31.80 -144.27 70.21
N HIS A 694 30.73 -143.79 69.57
CA HIS A 694 29.76 -142.74 69.98
C HIS A 694 30.24 -141.28 70.18
N GLN A 695 29.54 -140.20 69.78
CA GLN A 695 28.13 -139.89 69.37
C GLN A 695 27.22 -139.31 70.47
N GLN A 696 26.71 -138.11 70.22
CA GLN A 696 25.41 -137.47 70.61
C GLN A 696 25.55 -135.96 70.32
N GLY A 697 24.52 -135.12 70.10
CA GLY A 697 23.06 -135.27 69.91
C GLY A 697 22.53 -133.87 69.50
N SER A 698 21.68 -133.73 68.47
CA SER A 698 20.20 -133.77 68.52
C SER A 698 19.60 -132.69 69.47
N GLU A 699 18.87 -131.61 69.09
CA GLU A 699 17.80 -131.36 68.09
C GLU A 699 16.38 -131.38 68.74
N GLN A 700 15.36 -130.90 68.00
CA GLN A 700 13.92 -131.27 68.01
C GLN A 700 12.88 -130.26 68.55
N ILE A 701 11.61 -130.22 68.09
CA ILE A 701 11.01 -130.30 66.72
C ILE A 701 9.48 -129.99 66.79
N HIS A 702 8.82 -129.63 65.65
CA HIS A 702 7.35 -129.64 65.42
C HIS A 702 6.43 -128.61 66.17
N GLN A 703 5.17 -128.32 65.79
CA GLN A 703 4.23 -128.76 64.71
C GLN A 703 3.24 -127.60 64.33
N HIS A 704 2.70 -127.49 63.09
CA HIS A 704 1.28 -127.75 62.65
C HIS A 704 0.10 -127.16 63.49
N SER A 705 -1.11 -126.89 62.97
CA SER A 705 -1.65 -126.65 61.59
C SER A 705 -3.19 -126.46 61.63
N ALA A 706 -3.80 -125.87 60.56
CA ALA A 706 -5.22 -126.07 60.15
C ALA A 706 -6.33 -125.50 61.08
N LYS A 707 -7.62 -125.30 60.72
CA LYS A 707 -8.36 -125.19 59.41
C LYS A 707 -9.77 -124.59 59.68
N LEU A 708 -10.33 -123.80 58.76
CA LEU A 708 -11.77 -123.79 58.40
C LEU A 708 -12.00 -123.01 57.07
N VAL A 709 -13.19 -123.13 56.45
CA VAL A 709 -13.44 -122.76 55.02
C VAL A 709 -14.96 -122.64 54.71
N LEU A 710 -15.36 -121.92 53.63
CA LEU A 710 -16.75 -121.60 53.13
C LEU A 710 -17.47 -120.45 53.89
N THR A 711 -18.35 -119.58 53.35
CA THR A 711 -18.89 -119.20 51.99
C THR A 711 -19.58 -117.80 52.10
N GLY A 712 -20.07 -117.08 51.07
CA GLY A 712 -20.13 -117.25 49.59
C GLY A 712 -21.35 -116.53 48.94
N VAL A 713 -21.54 -116.69 47.61
CA VAL A 713 -22.78 -116.46 46.80
C VAL A 713 -23.17 -115.02 46.31
N LYS A 714 -23.08 -114.81 44.97
CA LYS A 714 -23.96 -114.13 43.96
C LYS A 714 -24.83 -112.89 44.35
N GLY A 715 -25.09 -111.87 43.50
CA GLY A 715 -24.67 -111.53 42.11
C GLY A 715 -25.79 -110.90 41.23
N ARG A 716 -25.42 -110.33 40.06
CA ARG A 716 -26.24 -109.92 38.87
C ARG A 716 -26.95 -108.53 38.76
N ASP A 717 -27.01 -108.06 37.50
CA ASP A 717 -27.95 -107.19 36.73
C ASP A 717 -28.34 -105.79 37.27
N GLY A 718 -28.57 -104.73 36.46
CA GLY A 718 -28.49 -104.53 34.99
C GLY A 718 -29.06 -103.14 34.53
N MET A 719 -29.23 -102.91 33.20
CA MET A 719 -29.99 -101.81 32.54
C MET A 719 -29.32 -100.39 32.49
N LEU A 720 -28.71 -99.96 31.35
CA LEU A 720 -29.25 -99.11 30.23
C LEU A 720 -29.47 -97.60 30.58
N SER A 721 -29.19 -96.58 29.76
CA SER A 721 -29.04 -96.50 28.28
C SER A 721 -28.08 -95.39 27.76
N CYS A 722 -27.40 -95.67 26.64
CA CYS A 722 -27.12 -94.87 25.41
C CYS A 722 -27.80 -93.48 25.20
N THR A 723 -27.31 -92.53 24.37
CA THR A 723 -26.27 -92.56 23.27
C THR A 723 -25.86 -91.16 22.73
N HIS A 724 -24.56 -91.00 22.37
CA HIS A 724 -23.96 -90.37 21.14
C HIS A 724 -24.27 -88.91 20.68
N LEU A 725 -23.50 -88.22 19.80
CA LEU A 725 -22.05 -88.19 19.39
C LEU A 725 -21.83 -86.99 18.39
N PHE A 726 -20.56 -86.53 18.24
CA PHE A 726 -19.96 -85.98 16.98
C PHE A 726 -20.48 -84.63 16.40
N HIS A 727 -19.81 -83.93 15.45
CA HIS A 727 -18.37 -83.68 15.20
C HIS A 727 -18.18 -82.44 14.28
N ASN A 728 -16.91 -82.02 14.12
CA ASN A 728 -16.32 -80.96 13.27
C ASN A 728 -16.96 -80.48 11.93
N HIS A 729 -16.77 -79.16 11.70
CA HIS A 729 -16.25 -78.49 10.47
C HIS A 729 -17.15 -77.95 9.31
N VAL A 730 -16.77 -76.73 8.89
CA VAL A 730 -16.73 -76.14 7.52
C VAL A 730 -17.97 -75.43 6.90
N ALA A 731 -17.65 -74.35 6.16
CA ALA A 731 -18.39 -73.62 5.10
C ALA A 731 -18.93 -72.20 5.39
N ILE A 732 -18.44 -71.27 4.56
CA ILE A 732 -18.88 -69.89 4.26
C ILE A 732 -19.72 -70.03 2.96
N PRO A 733 -20.88 -69.34 2.69
CA PRO A 733 -20.85 -67.93 2.25
C PRO A 733 -22.13 -67.03 2.31
N THR A 734 -21.90 -65.76 1.93
CA THR A 734 -22.79 -64.81 1.19
C THR A 734 -23.96 -64.03 1.84
N ALA A 735 -23.86 -62.70 1.65
CA ALA A 735 -24.86 -61.80 1.03
C ALA A 735 -26.03 -61.16 1.84
N ASP A 736 -25.85 -59.85 2.12
CA ASP A 736 -26.65 -58.75 1.53
C ASP A 736 -28.15 -58.55 1.92
N ARG A 737 -28.45 -57.59 2.81
CA ARG A 737 -29.03 -56.27 2.43
C ARG A 737 -29.34 -55.28 3.58
N PHE A 738 -29.25 -53.99 3.24
CA PHE A 738 -30.02 -52.82 3.72
C PHE A 738 -30.30 -52.65 5.24
N HIS A 739 -29.84 -51.52 5.78
CA HIS A 739 -30.64 -50.28 5.83
C HIS A 739 -29.70 -49.06 5.93
N GLY A 740 -30.18 -47.86 5.57
CA GLY A 740 -29.40 -46.63 5.71
C GLY A 740 -30.25 -45.38 5.77
N ARG A 741 -29.75 -44.33 6.45
CA ARG A 741 -30.24 -42.95 6.38
C ARG A 741 -29.27 -41.96 7.03
N SER A 742 -29.53 -40.67 6.80
CA SER A 742 -29.01 -39.51 7.54
C SER A 742 -27.51 -39.20 7.39
N GLY A 743 -27.19 -38.27 6.50
CA GLY A 743 -25.99 -37.45 6.59
C GLY A 743 -26.35 -35.96 6.48
N THR A 744 -25.69 -35.09 7.25
CA THR A 744 -25.68 -33.61 7.11
C THR A 744 -24.64 -32.97 8.03
N ARG A 745 -23.39 -32.72 7.57
CA ARG A 745 -22.46 -31.77 8.24
C ARG A 745 -21.29 -31.26 7.35
N ILE A 746 -21.51 -30.93 6.07
CA ILE A 746 -20.50 -30.22 5.25
C ILE A 746 -21.17 -29.12 4.41
N ASP A 747 -21.34 -27.93 5.01
CA ASP A 747 -21.98 -26.78 4.33
C ASP A 747 -21.28 -25.43 4.60
N GLY A 748 -20.08 -25.46 5.20
CA GLY A 748 -19.27 -24.26 5.46
C GLY A 748 -18.44 -23.81 4.26
N GLU A 749 -17.72 -24.74 3.62
CA GLU A 749 -16.57 -24.41 2.77
C GLU A 749 -16.91 -24.30 1.27
N ASN A 750 -18.06 -24.84 0.86
CA ASN A 750 -18.50 -24.85 -0.54
C ASN A 750 -18.92 -23.48 -1.11
N LYS A 751 -18.97 -22.42 -0.27
CA LYS A 751 -19.30 -21.06 -0.70
C LYS A 751 -18.09 -20.31 -1.28
N THR A 752 -16.90 -20.49 -0.71
CA THR A 752 -15.68 -19.79 -1.15
C THR A 752 -15.24 -20.25 -2.54
N ILE A 753 -15.24 -21.56 -2.79
CA ILE A 753 -14.87 -22.14 -4.08
C ILE A 753 -15.83 -21.69 -5.19
N LYS A 754 -17.15 -21.73 -4.93
CA LYS A 754 -18.17 -21.23 -5.88
C LYS A 754 -18.03 -19.72 -6.13
N MET A 755 -17.73 -18.91 -5.11
CA MET A 755 -17.49 -17.48 -5.29
C MET A 755 -16.23 -17.18 -6.10
N GLN A 756 -15.16 -17.96 -5.96
CA GLN A 756 -13.95 -17.83 -6.78
C GLN A 756 -14.19 -18.26 -8.24
N GLN A 757 -14.90 -19.37 -8.46
CA GLN A 757 -15.29 -19.83 -9.80
C GLN A 757 -16.26 -18.86 -10.49
N GLN A 758 -17.19 -18.24 -9.75
CA GLN A 758 -18.06 -17.17 -10.23
C GLN A 758 -17.24 -15.94 -10.65
N ARG A 759 -16.32 -15.47 -9.80
CA ARG A 759 -15.42 -14.34 -10.14
C ARG A 759 -14.58 -14.60 -11.38
N LEU A 760 -14.06 -15.82 -11.55
CA LEU A 760 -13.35 -16.22 -12.78
C LEU A 760 -14.27 -16.27 -14.02
N SER A 761 -15.51 -16.76 -13.86
CA SER A 761 -16.53 -16.76 -14.92
C SER A 761 -16.89 -15.34 -15.37
N ASP A 762 -17.08 -14.42 -14.43
CA ASP A 762 -17.46 -13.04 -14.73
C ASP A 762 -16.28 -12.19 -15.24
N LEU A 763 -15.06 -12.38 -14.71
CA LEU A 763 -13.84 -11.83 -15.33
C LEU A 763 -13.68 -12.27 -16.78
N LYS A 764 -13.93 -13.56 -17.08
CA LYS A 764 -13.85 -14.09 -18.45
C LYS A 764 -14.91 -13.46 -19.37
N LYS A 765 -16.12 -13.19 -18.86
CA LYS A 765 -17.17 -12.45 -19.60
C LYS A 765 -16.81 -10.98 -19.82
N THR A 766 -16.20 -10.31 -18.83
CA THR A 766 -15.75 -8.92 -18.97
C THR A 766 -14.63 -8.81 -20.00
N LEU A 767 -13.60 -9.66 -19.90
CA LEU A 767 -12.48 -9.67 -20.86
C LEU A 767 -12.96 -9.99 -22.29
N SER A 768 -13.92 -10.91 -22.46
CA SER A 768 -14.55 -11.19 -23.75
C SER A 768 -15.50 -10.10 -24.25
N ARG A 769 -15.96 -9.16 -23.39
CA ARG A 769 -16.63 -7.93 -23.85
C ARG A 769 -15.62 -6.87 -24.26
N GLU A 770 -14.57 -6.64 -23.50
CA GLU A 770 -13.55 -5.63 -23.82
C GLU A 770 -12.83 -5.96 -25.14
N LEU A 771 -12.46 -7.22 -25.37
CA LEU A 771 -11.94 -7.70 -26.66
C LEU A 771 -12.94 -7.58 -27.83
N LYS A 772 -14.26 -7.55 -27.55
CA LYS A 772 -15.31 -7.33 -28.56
C LYS A 772 -15.55 -5.84 -28.82
N VAL A 773 -15.30 -4.98 -27.83
CA VAL A 773 -15.45 -3.51 -27.91
C VAL A 773 -14.25 -2.85 -28.58
N GLN A 774 -13.02 -3.30 -28.28
CA GLN A 774 -11.81 -2.78 -28.96
C GLN A 774 -11.77 -3.08 -30.46
N ALA A 775 -12.49 -4.11 -30.93
CA ALA A 775 -12.61 -4.42 -32.35
C ALA A 775 -13.56 -3.47 -33.13
N ASN A 776 -14.25 -2.53 -32.45
CA ASN A 776 -15.39 -1.82 -33.01
C ASN A 776 -15.32 -0.28 -32.92
N ILE A 777 -14.12 0.27 -32.62
CA ILE A 777 -13.83 1.71 -32.58
C ILE A 777 -12.63 2.01 -33.49
N GLY A 778 -12.78 1.72 -34.78
CA GLY A 778 -11.67 1.75 -35.75
C GLY A 778 -12.07 1.85 -37.22
N ASN A 779 -13.29 2.29 -37.55
CA ASN A 779 -13.69 2.54 -38.94
C ASN A 779 -14.84 3.56 -39.06
N ILE A 780 -14.51 4.86 -39.01
CA ILE A 780 -15.37 5.96 -39.43
C ILE A 780 -14.48 6.90 -40.25
N GLY A 781 -14.78 7.10 -41.53
CA GLY A 781 -13.97 7.99 -42.38
C GLY A 781 -13.77 7.58 -43.84
N ASN A 782 -14.77 6.99 -44.51
CA ASN A 782 -14.95 7.24 -45.94
C ASN A 782 -16.41 7.00 -46.36
N ASP A 783 -17.04 8.02 -46.95
CA ASP A 783 -18.37 7.97 -47.54
C ASP A 783 -18.40 8.88 -48.78
N SER A 784 -18.50 8.27 -49.96
CA SER A 784 -18.93 8.85 -51.25
C SER A 784 -18.85 7.78 -52.34
N SER A 785 -19.96 7.55 -53.06
CA SER A 785 -20.08 7.03 -54.44
C SER A 785 -19.12 5.90 -54.90
N GLU A 786 -19.58 4.73 -55.34
CA GLU A 786 -20.56 4.57 -56.44
C GLU A 786 -21.50 3.35 -56.26
N GLU A 787 -22.57 3.32 -57.06
CA GLU A 787 -23.68 2.38 -56.94
C GLU A 787 -23.93 1.62 -58.25
N THR A 788 -24.19 0.30 -58.16
CA THR A 788 -24.43 -0.64 -59.29
C THR A 788 -23.20 -0.86 -60.20
N SER A 789 -23.05 -1.94 -60.98
CA SER A 789 -24.00 -2.95 -61.45
C SER A 789 -23.46 -4.39 -61.33
N ARG A 790 -24.26 -5.39 -61.74
CA ARG A 790 -24.07 -6.81 -61.40
C ARG A 790 -24.07 -7.72 -62.64
N ALA A 791 -23.17 -8.70 -62.62
CA ALA A 791 -23.16 -9.96 -63.40
C ALA A 791 -22.80 -9.94 -64.91
N ASN A 792 -21.98 -10.95 -65.26
CA ASN A 792 -21.85 -11.64 -66.56
C ASN A 792 -21.33 -10.80 -67.77
N ASP A 793 -20.52 -11.34 -68.68
CA ASP A 793 -20.62 -12.68 -69.28
C ASP A 793 -19.28 -13.40 -69.56
N VAL A 794 -19.37 -14.64 -70.05
CA VAL A 794 -18.23 -15.53 -70.38
C VAL A 794 -18.17 -15.84 -71.87
N HIS A 795 -17.04 -15.52 -72.53
CA HIS A 795 -16.43 -16.47 -73.49
C HIS A 795 -14.94 -16.20 -73.77
N GLU A 796 -14.36 -17.06 -74.59
CA GLU A 796 -12.95 -17.43 -74.67
C GLU A 796 -12.43 -17.46 -76.13
N SER A 797 -11.10 -17.37 -76.28
CA SER A 797 -10.25 -18.01 -77.31
C SER A 797 -9.92 -17.33 -78.66
N ILE A 798 -8.60 -17.37 -78.98
CA ILE A 798 -7.93 -17.52 -80.30
C ILE A 798 -7.70 -16.26 -81.20
N ALA A 799 -6.62 -16.32 -82.01
CA ALA A 799 -6.01 -15.27 -82.88
C ALA A 799 -5.53 -15.92 -84.23
N PRO A 800 -4.63 -15.36 -85.10
CA PRO A 800 -4.09 -14.00 -85.25
C PRO A 800 -4.24 -13.31 -86.67
N PRO A 801 -3.21 -13.10 -87.55
CA PRO A 801 -2.89 -11.83 -88.29
C PRO A 801 -3.27 -11.88 -89.81
N PRO A 802 -2.81 -11.03 -90.80
CA PRO A 802 -1.78 -9.96 -90.91
C PRO A 802 -2.30 -8.61 -91.56
N VAL A 803 -1.64 -7.72 -92.37
CA VAL A 803 -0.40 -7.65 -93.21
C VAL A 803 0.12 -6.19 -93.50
N SER A 804 1.41 -6.10 -93.88
CA SER A 804 2.16 -5.20 -94.81
C SER A 804 1.75 -3.77 -95.23
N MET A 805 2.70 -2.81 -95.11
CA MET A 805 3.46 -2.11 -96.20
C MET A 805 4.44 -1.07 -95.57
N GLU A 806 5.78 -1.19 -95.69
CA GLU A 806 6.72 -0.82 -96.78
C GLU A 806 7.47 0.52 -96.56
N MET A 807 8.70 0.63 -97.10
CA MET A 807 9.71 1.68 -96.85
C MET A 807 10.45 2.03 -98.16
N PRO A 808 11.02 3.24 -98.28
CA PRO A 808 12.29 3.41 -99.01
C PRO A 808 13.45 4.02 -98.17
N PRO A 809 14.74 3.84 -98.54
CA PRO A 809 15.87 3.99 -97.60
C PRO A 809 17.07 4.87 -98.05
N ALA A 810 17.90 5.27 -97.08
CA ALA A 810 19.34 5.65 -97.21
C ALA A 810 19.90 5.90 -95.79
N SER A 811 21.10 5.49 -95.35
CA SER A 811 22.19 4.67 -95.92
C SER A 811 22.87 3.85 -94.80
N LEU A 812 23.55 2.75 -95.14
CA LEU A 812 24.27 1.88 -94.18
C LEU A 812 25.80 1.99 -94.32
N SER A 813 26.53 1.86 -93.21
CA SER A 813 28.00 1.73 -93.18
C SER A 813 28.52 0.77 -92.08
N THR A 814 28.03 -0.47 -92.16
CA THR A 814 28.83 -1.71 -92.08
C THR A 814 29.87 -1.91 -90.95
N ILE A 815 29.44 -2.65 -89.91
CA ILE A 815 30.10 -3.82 -89.27
C ILE A 815 31.53 -3.68 -88.72
N SER A 816 31.68 -3.94 -87.40
CA SER A 816 32.52 -5.05 -86.89
C SER A 816 32.15 -5.46 -85.46
N LEU A 817 32.21 -6.77 -85.19
CA LEU A 817 31.94 -7.40 -83.89
C LEU A 817 33.26 -7.62 -83.14
N ASN A 818 33.34 -7.18 -81.86
CA ASN A 818 34.14 -7.82 -80.80
C ASN A 818 34.03 -7.05 -79.46
N ASN A 819 33.07 -7.42 -78.60
CA ASN A 819 33.23 -7.45 -77.12
C ASN A 819 31.96 -8.03 -76.46
N TYR A 820 31.90 -9.35 -76.31
CA TYR A 820 30.74 -10.05 -75.71
C TYR A 820 30.87 -10.31 -74.20
N HIS A 821 31.81 -9.65 -73.51
CA HIS A 821 32.11 -9.90 -72.10
C HIS A 821 31.88 -8.72 -71.12
N GLU A 822 31.74 -7.47 -71.60
CA GLU A 822 31.55 -6.30 -70.72
C GLU A 822 30.07 -5.97 -70.43
N ASN A 823 29.16 -6.25 -71.37
CA ASN A 823 27.76 -5.79 -71.30
C ASN A 823 26.99 -6.28 -70.06
N ASN A 824 27.34 -7.47 -69.54
CA ASN A 824 26.69 -8.04 -68.35
C ASN A 824 26.93 -7.20 -67.08
N ALA A 825 27.98 -6.38 -67.04
CA ALA A 825 28.28 -5.48 -65.92
C ALA A 825 27.41 -4.20 -65.91
N MET A 826 26.85 -3.81 -67.07
CA MET A 826 25.93 -2.66 -67.16
C MET A 826 24.49 -3.07 -66.89
N ASP A 827 24.05 -4.23 -67.40
CA ASP A 827 22.69 -4.73 -67.19
C ASP A 827 22.39 -4.94 -65.68
N TYR A 828 23.35 -5.52 -64.94
CA TYR A 828 23.28 -5.60 -63.47
C TYR A 828 23.20 -4.23 -62.78
N ARG A 829 23.81 -3.16 -63.33
CA ARG A 829 23.68 -1.80 -62.75
C ARG A 829 22.28 -1.23 -63.01
N GLU A 830 21.73 -1.39 -64.21
CA GLU A 830 20.41 -0.83 -64.54
C GLU A 830 19.26 -1.61 -63.85
N ILE A 831 19.37 -2.93 -63.75
CA ILE A 831 18.50 -3.77 -62.91
C ILE A 831 18.58 -3.31 -61.44
N ASN A 832 19.80 -3.10 -60.92
CA ASN A 832 19.99 -2.58 -59.56
C ASN A 832 19.41 -1.17 -59.38
N PHE A 833 19.50 -0.26 -60.35
CA PHE A 833 18.88 1.07 -60.23
C PHE A 833 17.34 1.02 -60.24
N ARG A 834 16.74 0.14 -61.06
CA ARG A 834 15.29 -0.11 -61.02
C ARG A 834 14.85 -0.71 -59.68
N TYR A 835 15.60 -1.68 -59.16
CA TYR A 835 15.30 -2.31 -57.87
C TYR A 835 15.53 -1.35 -56.70
N LEU A 836 16.62 -0.57 -56.72
CA LEU A 836 16.94 0.48 -55.75
C LEU A 836 15.84 1.54 -55.70
N ARG A 837 15.35 2.01 -56.86
CA ARG A 837 14.24 2.97 -56.93
C ARG A 837 12.99 2.41 -56.25
N HIS A 838 12.66 1.13 -56.46
CA HIS A 838 11.53 0.49 -55.79
C HIS A 838 11.77 0.30 -54.28
N VAL A 839 12.96 -0.15 -53.87
CA VAL A 839 13.31 -0.39 -52.46
C VAL A 839 13.37 0.92 -51.65
N VAL A 840 13.93 2.00 -52.21
CA VAL A 840 13.94 3.32 -51.58
C VAL A 840 12.53 3.92 -51.51
N PHE A 841 11.74 3.80 -52.59
CA PHE A 841 10.34 4.23 -52.57
C PHE A 841 9.54 3.47 -51.50
N LYS A 842 9.67 2.14 -51.43
CA LYS A 842 9.01 1.33 -50.40
C LYS A 842 9.54 1.58 -48.98
N PHE A 843 10.81 1.96 -48.82
CA PHE A 843 11.37 2.39 -47.53
C PHE A 843 10.91 3.80 -47.11
N MET A 844 10.56 4.68 -48.06
CA MET A 844 10.01 6.01 -47.77
C MET A 844 8.48 6.01 -47.60
N SER A 845 7.77 5.01 -48.15
CA SER A 845 6.30 4.91 -48.13
C SER A 845 5.75 3.73 -47.33
N GLY A 846 6.61 2.88 -46.75
CA GLY A 846 6.23 1.72 -45.94
C GLY A 846 5.97 2.06 -44.47
N THR A 847 5.44 1.09 -43.72
CA THR A 847 5.30 1.21 -42.26
C THR A 847 6.66 1.15 -41.56
N ASP A 848 6.81 1.79 -40.39
CA ASP A 848 8.11 1.84 -39.68
C ASP A 848 8.70 0.44 -39.37
N ILE A 849 7.86 -0.60 -39.28
CA ILE A 849 8.29 -2.00 -39.10
C ILE A 849 8.88 -2.56 -40.40
N GLU A 850 8.22 -2.36 -41.55
CA GLU A 850 8.77 -2.73 -42.86
C GLU A 850 10.07 -1.98 -43.16
N CYS A 851 10.16 -0.70 -42.77
CA CYS A 851 11.36 0.10 -42.94
C CYS A 851 12.55 -0.48 -42.14
N ILE A 852 12.34 -1.00 -40.92
CA ILE A 852 13.39 -1.68 -40.15
C ILE A 852 13.90 -2.95 -40.85
N GLN A 853 13.03 -3.67 -41.57
CA GLN A 853 13.40 -4.85 -42.36
C GLN A 853 14.17 -4.44 -43.63
N LEU A 854 13.64 -3.47 -44.39
CA LEU A 854 14.24 -2.94 -45.62
C LEU A 854 15.56 -2.19 -45.38
N LEU A 855 15.80 -1.67 -44.17
CA LEU A 855 17.03 -0.95 -43.80
C LEU A 855 18.32 -1.73 -44.09
N LYS A 856 18.29 -3.07 -44.03
CA LYS A 856 19.46 -3.88 -44.42
C LYS A 856 19.73 -3.81 -45.93
N ALA A 857 18.70 -3.87 -46.76
CA ALA A 857 18.83 -3.76 -48.21
C ALA A 857 19.23 -2.33 -48.62
N VAL A 858 18.54 -1.31 -48.11
CA VAL A 858 18.85 0.11 -48.38
C VAL A 858 20.30 0.44 -48.01
N SER A 859 20.75 -0.01 -46.83
CA SER A 859 22.12 0.22 -46.35
C SER A 859 23.21 -0.44 -47.20
N VAL A 860 22.92 -1.54 -47.90
CA VAL A 860 23.87 -2.20 -48.80
C VAL A 860 23.92 -1.52 -50.15
N VAL A 861 22.76 -1.15 -50.72
CA VAL A 861 22.70 -0.58 -52.09
C VAL A 861 22.98 0.94 -52.11
N LEU A 862 22.89 1.63 -50.96
CA LEU A 862 23.33 3.02 -50.79
C LEU A 862 24.65 3.16 -50.00
N GLU A 863 25.39 2.07 -49.79
CA GLU A 863 26.71 2.04 -49.13
C GLU A 863 26.78 2.78 -47.77
N PHE A 864 25.69 2.77 -46.99
CA PHE A 864 25.64 3.43 -45.68
C PHE A 864 26.68 2.85 -44.72
N THR A 865 27.38 3.72 -44.00
CA THR A 865 28.25 3.27 -42.91
C THR A 865 27.44 2.59 -41.80
N GLN A 866 28.10 1.71 -41.04
CA GLN A 866 27.47 1.05 -39.88
C GLN A 866 26.89 2.06 -38.87
N GLN A 867 27.48 3.26 -38.78
CA GLN A 867 27.01 4.33 -37.90
C GLN A 867 25.72 4.98 -38.42
N GLU A 868 25.60 5.23 -39.73
CA GLU A 868 24.37 5.75 -40.34
C GLU A 868 23.25 4.72 -40.27
N GLN A 869 23.54 3.46 -40.61
CA GLN A 869 22.58 2.35 -40.47
C GLN A 869 22.07 2.24 -39.02
N LYS A 870 22.96 2.37 -38.02
CA LYS A 870 22.60 2.36 -36.60
C LYS A 870 21.73 3.55 -36.20
N ILE A 871 22.05 4.77 -36.62
CA ILE A 871 21.25 5.97 -36.30
C ILE A 871 19.84 5.88 -36.91
N ILE A 872 19.72 5.38 -38.14
CA ILE A 872 18.42 5.19 -38.81
C ILE A 872 17.62 4.09 -38.09
N ARG A 873 18.27 2.99 -37.72
CA ARG A 873 17.69 1.92 -36.90
C ARG A 873 17.11 2.45 -35.59
N GLU A 874 17.93 3.10 -34.77
CA GLU A 874 17.53 3.69 -33.49
C GLU A 874 16.40 4.71 -33.66
N THR A 875 16.34 5.43 -34.78
CA THR A 875 15.26 6.39 -35.08
C THR A 875 13.93 5.70 -35.40
N LEU A 876 13.95 4.59 -36.16
CA LEU A 876 12.75 3.81 -36.49
C LEU A 876 12.26 2.98 -35.28
N GLU A 877 13.19 2.38 -34.53
CA GLU A 877 12.89 1.64 -33.29
C GLU A 877 12.37 2.58 -32.20
N TRP A 878 12.83 3.84 -32.15
CA TRP A 878 12.22 4.89 -31.33
C TRP A 878 10.78 5.23 -31.75
N LYS A 879 10.50 5.42 -33.05
CA LYS A 879 9.14 5.70 -33.54
C LYS A 879 8.14 4.58 -33.19
N ASN A 880 8.60 3.34 -33.14
CA ASN A 880 7.80 2.18 -32.75
C ASN A 880 7.72 1.95 -31.22
N SER A 881 8.33 2.80 -30.39
CA SER A 881 8.43 2.59 -28.93
C SER A 881 7.73 3.68 -28.13
N TRP A 882 6.70 3.29 -27.39
CA TRP A 882 5.89 4.18 -26.55
C TRP A 882 6.69 4.90 -25.43
N PHE A 883 7.82 4.33 -25.02
CA PHE A 883 8.60 4.81 -23.86
C PHE A 883 10.06 5.18 -24.19
N GLY A 884 10.40 5.33 -25.47
CA GLY A 884 11.76 5.66 -25.91
C GLY A 884 12.09 7.16 -25.82
N ALA A 885 13.31 7.50 -25.39
CA ALA A 885 13.87 8.84 -25.55
C ALA A 885 14.35 9.06 -27.00
N ARG A 886 14.04 10.22 -27.58
CA ARG A 886 14.35 10.53 -28.99
C ARG A 886 15.88 10.55 -29.24
N PRO A 887 16.42 9.78 -30.21
CA PRO A 887 17.84 9.77 -30.50
C PRO A 887 18.40 11.17 -30.80
N ARG A 888 19.52 11.53 -30.18
CA ARG A 888 20.20 12.82 -30.41
C ARG A 888 20.77 12.88 -31.82
N ARG A 889 20.16 13.68 -32.69
CA ARG A 889 20.83 14.14 -33.91
C ARG A 889 22.04 15.00 -33.51
N ARG A 890 23.25 14.52 -33.76
CA ARG A 890 24.44 15.39 -33.87
C ARG A 890 24.37 16.12 -35.23
N ASN A 891 24.96 17.32 -35.32
CA ASN A 891 24.98 18.08 -36.57
C ASN A 891 25.71 17.29 -37.67
N TRP A 892 25.16 17.36 -38.89
CA TRP A 892 25.70 16.68 -40.05
C TRP A 892 26.66 17.61 -40.81
N ASP A 893 27.91 17.67 -40.37
CA ASP A 893 28.99 18.24 -41.18
C ASP A 893 29.29 17.29 -42.37
N ILE A 894 28.46 17.38 -43.42
CA ILE A 894 28.71 16.70 -44.70
C ILE A 894 29.87 17.41 -45.40
N LYS A 895 31.10 17.09 -44.98
CA LYS A 895 32.30 17.38 -45.77
C LYS A 895 32.27 16.51 -47.03
N LEU A 896 31.64 17.04 -48.07
CA LEU A 896 31.81 16.53 -49.43
C LEU A 896 33.32 16.39 -49.72
N PRO A 897 33.80 15.24 -50.21
CA PRO A 897 35.21 15.08 -50.53
C PRO A 897 35.59 16.08 -51.62
N SER A 898 36.62 16.89 -51.33
CA SER A 898 37.11 17.92 -52.24
C SER A 898 37.52 17.29 -53.58
N LYS A 899 37.01 17.84 -54.69
CA LYS A 899 37.37 17.37 -56.04
C LYS A 899 38.88 17.37 -56.22
N ASN A 900 39.41 16.24 -56.66
CA ASN A 900 40.84 16.01 -56.84
C ASN A 900 41.37 16.91 -57.97
N PRO A 901 42.45 17.70 -57.79
CA PRO A 901 42.88 18.72 -58.76
C PRO A 901 43.71 18.15 -59.94
N HIS A 902 43.49 16.89 -60.33
CA HIS A 902 44.24 16.18 -61.37
C HIS A 902 43.33 15.34 -62.28
N ILE A 903 42.67 16.01 -63.22
CA ILE A 903 42.32 15.47 -64.55
C ILE A 903 42.69 16.56 -65.57
N ARG A 904 43.34 16.15 -66.66
CA ARG A 904 43.54 16.94 -67.89
C ARG A 904 42.48 16.53 -68.91
#